data_AF-A0A2U9GIQ7-F1
#
_entry.id   AF-A0A2U9GIQ7-F1
#
_cell.length_a   1.000
_cell.length_b   1.000
_cell.length_c   1.000
_cell.angle_alpha   90.00
_cell.angle_beta   90.00
_cell.angle_gamma   90.00
#
_symmetry.space_group_name_H-M   'P 1'
#
loop_
_entity.id
_entity.type
_entity.pdbx_description
1 polymer ?
#
loop_
_entity_poly.entity_id
_entity_poly.type
_entity_poly.pdbx_seq_one_letter_code
_entity_poly.pdbx_strand_id
1 'polypeptide(L)'
;MIELELFQIYHLKEMSLSTELFLSCSILQFTFYAISTAYQRKAGFVILNQQVYYIGSLLIILSCFLLLNEDLLIMNSFSSNNFIINDYFGFITKLTICLTSLMFLTIINVSFRDEPIQNNFEYAVLIIISILGLLLLCSSNDLITAYLAIELQSVAFYIMSTFKRNSSYSIESGLKYFIIGALSSAFFLFGSSIVYGCMGSLSFDDLQMFFSLLFSTKVDSSIWYASLVPDFLFADKVSSIVTLFIPLLDNVIGINLDFDFLTTSLKPYSYYETTGDSLVDWCCAQDISINQLATSGLTQAGASFSIFNTFIDGSNFQLVEGQLNIYDRALLLAQYDFFSSYVTQSFLSYPIWSELTNTDGLLNLSENVSFLNYIFNCYVSSGSSFVPQSESLLNLEFVSIGFILICLSIFIKLAIAPFHFWSLDVYEGSPNTTTAFFSVVPKIGLFVLLMRLCYVSFYNIFDSYQPFFFLLSLASVFVGALGGLEQRKLKTLLAYSSIGHTGYLMLSFSTGNVEGMQMMFYYLVIYMISGLCFWSVYLFLRQKRNFYFNKSNKELGDLVLLKESNPMLALILAITLFSIAGIPPIVGFLAKIGIFLTVIKSSAYLIAVLSILFSVISTFYYIRLIKILYFENSLVGKLYIPINTQKSLLISVLALSLIVLCIDPTILYLVFYKATLLAG
;
A
#
# COMPACT_ATOMS: atom_id res chain seq x y z
N MET A 1 17.38 -21.54 27.12
CA MET A 1 17.33 -21.44 25.63
C MET A 1 16.01 -20.83 25.18
N ILE A 2 14.87 -21.33 25.64
CA ILE A 2 13.53 -20.79 25.31
C ILE A 2 13.39 -19.29 25.68
N GLU A 3 13.87 -18.85 26.85
CA GLU A 3 13.87 -17.40 27.20
C GLU A 3 14.79 -16.57 26.28
N LEU A 4 15.84 -17.16 25.73
CA LEU A 4 16.80 -16.50 24.85
C LEU A 4 16.26 -16.43 23.42
N GLU A 5 15.52 -17.45 22.99
CA GLU A 5 14.76 -17.47 21.73
C GLU A 5 13.55 -16.52 21.79
N LEU A 6 12.78 -16.51 22.88
CA LEU A 6 11.72 -15.52 23.12
C LEU A 6 12.29 -14.11 23.17
N PHE A 7 13.40 -13.89 23.89
CA PHE A 7 14.10 -12.60 23.90
C PHE A 7 14.57 -12.19 22.50
N GLN A 8 15.09 -13.13 21.70
CA GLN A 8 15.44 -12.87 20.30
C GLN A 8 14.21 -12.53 19.46
N ILE A 9 13.09 -13.23 19.61
CA ILE A 9 11.85 -12.97 18.86
C ILE A 9 11.26 -11.60 19.21
N TYR A 10 11.20 -11.24 20.49
CA TYR A 10 10.76 -9.90 20.92
C TYR A 10 11.69 -8.80 20.38
N HIS A 11 13.00 -9.00 20.47
CA HIS A 11 13.98 -8.04 19.97
C HIS A 11 13.95 -7.92 18.43
N LEU A 12 13.62 -9.00 17.72
CA LEU A 12 13.41 -9.03 16.28
C LEU A 12 12.12 -8.31 15.86
N LYS A 13 11.04 -8.40 16.66
CA LYS A 13 9.79 -7.68 16.44
C LYS A 13 9.98 -6.17 16.53
N GLU A 14 10.77 -5.68 17.49
CA GLU A 14 11.13 -4.26 17.60
C GLU A 14 12.12 -3.78 16.51
N MET A 15 12.96 -4.67 15.99
CA MET A 15 13.88 -4.39 14.88
C MET A 15 13.16 -4.19 13.53
N SER A 16 11.88 -4.55 13.42
CA SER A 16 11.10 -4.38 12.19
C SER A 16 10.95 -2.90 11.77
N LEU A 17 10.96 -1.96 12.73
CA LEU A 17 10.76 -0.53 12.46
C LEU A 17 12.08 0.26 12.55
N SER A 18 13.21 -0.40 12.35
CA SER A 18 14.52 0.20 12.62
C SER A 18 14.79 1.40 11.71
N THR A 19 14.36 1.33 10.44
CA THR A 19 14.55 2.41 9.47
C THR A 19 13.75 3.66 9.80
N GLU A 20 12.45 3.54 10.13
CA GLU A 20 11.62 4.71 10.44
C GLU A 20 11.94 5.29 11.82
N LEU A 21 12.28 4.46 12.81
CA LEU A 21 12.76 4.92 14.12
C LEU A 21 14.07 5.71 13.97
N PHE A 22 15.04 5.17 13.22
CA PHE A 22 16.28 5.89 12.94
C PHE A 22 16.02 7.24 12.26
N LEU A 23 15.15 7.27 11.26
CA LEU A 23 14.87 8.47 10.49
C LEU A 23 14.11 9.52 11.35
N SER A 24 13.21 9.10 12.23
CA SER A 24 12.51 9.99 13.17
C SER A 24 13.45 10.63 14.20
N CYS A 25 14.28 9.83 14.87
CA CYS A 25 15.26 10.31 15.85
C CYS A 25 16.30 11.22 15.19
N SER A 26 16.75 10.86 13.99
CA SER A 26 17.73 11.66 13.25
C SER A 26 17.15 12.97 12.72
N ILE A 27 15.87 13.04 12.31
CA ILE A 27 15.21 14.32 11.98
C ILE A 27 15.24 15.25 13.20
N LEU A 28 14.88 14.76 14.38
CA LEU A 28 14.88 15.57 15.60
C LEU A 28 16.28 16.10 15.89
N GLN A 29 17.29 15.24 15.91
CA GLN A 29 18.68 15.66 16.10
C GLN A 29 19.16 16.65 15.03
N PHE A 30 18.79 16.41 13.77
CA PHE A 30 19.15 17.24 12.64
C PHE A 30 18.53 18.64 12.73
N THR A 31 17.27 18.75 13.17
CA THR A 31 16.63 20.05 13.41
C THR A 31 17.32 20.84 14.52
N PHE A 32 17.63 20.19 15.65
CA PHE A 32 18.38 20.84 16.74
C PHE A 32 19.77 21.29 16.30
N TYR A 33 20.47 20.46 15.52
CA TYR A 33 21.77 20.82 14.94
C TYR A 33 21.66 22.03 14.00
N ALA A 34 20.69 22.02 13.07
CA ALA A 34 20.52 23.10 12.11
C ALA A 34 20.16 24.44 12.79
N ILE A 35 19.28 24.42 13.79
CA ILE A 35 18.88 25.64 14.52
C ILE A 35 20.04 26.19 15.36
N SER A 36 20.74 25.33 16.10
CA SER A 36 21.84 25.76 16.98
C SER A 36 23.02 26.34 16.21
N THR A 37 23.34 25.78 15.04
CA THR A 37 24.40 26.28 14.17
C THR A 37 23.97 27.53 13.40
N ALA A 38 22.68 27.65 13.03
CA ALA A 38 22.16 28.84 12.34
C ALA A 38 22.22 30.07 13.25
N TYR A 39 22.00 29.87 14.55
CA TYR A 39 21.90 30.94 15.54
C TYR A 39 23.06 30.92 16.55
N GLN A 40 24.30 30.95 16.05
CA GLN A 40 25.46 30.99 16.93
C GLN A 40 25.86 32.44 17.27
N ARG A 41 25.58 32.87 18.51
CA ARG A 41 25.85 34.25 18.99
C ARG A 41 27.31 34.73 18.79
N LYS A 42 28.29 33.82 18.74
CA LYS A 42 29.72 34.14 18.59
C LYS A 42 30.20 34.24 17.13
N ALA A 43 29.55 33.54 16.20
CA ALA A 43 29.99 33.43 14.80
C ALA A 43 29.12 34.25 13.83
N GLY A 44 28.02 34.84 14.31
CA GLY A 44 27.03 35.50 13.47
C GLY A 44 26.11 34.50 12.76
N PHE A 45 25.40 34.95 11.73
CA PHE A 45 24.52 34.10 10.93
C PHE A 45 25.33 33.27 9.93
N VAL A 46 25.52 31.98 10.23
CA VAL A 46 26.21 31.04 9.34
C VAL A 46 25.23 30.51 8.29
N ILE A 47 25.65 30.48 7.02
CA ILE A 47 24.87 29.93 5.91
C ILE A 47 25.11 28.42 5.87
N LEU A 48 24.08 27.61 6.15
CA LEU A 48 24.20 26.17 6.40
C LEU A 48 23.75 25.28 5.25
N ASN A 49 23.15 25.85 4.19
CA ASN A 49 22.45 25.07 3.16
C ASN A 49 23.22 23.83 2.68
N GLN A 50 24.49 24.00 2.29
CA GLN A 50 25.27 22.90 1.71
C GLN A 50 25.49 21.76 2.71
N GLN A 51 25.87 22.09 3.95
CA GLN A 51 26.12 21.11 5.00
C GLN A 51 24.84 20.35 5.35
N VAL A 52 23.72 21.07 5.44
CA VAL A 52 22.40 20.51 5.73
C VAL A 52 21.97 19.52 4.64
N TYR A 53 22.12 19.85 3.36
CA TYR A 53 21.80 18.88 2.30
C TYR A 53 22.74 17.67 2.28
N TYR A 54 24.03 17.83 2.62
CA TYR A 54 24.94 16.69 2.75
C TYR A 54 24.55 15.76 3.90
N ILE A 55 24.24 16.32 5.07
CA ILE A 55 23.75 15.54 6.22
C ILE A 55 22.43 14.86 5.85
N GLY A 56 21.51 15.57 5.21
CA GLY A 56 20.25 14.99 4.73
C GLY A 56 20.47 13.81 3.77
N SER A 57 21.39 13.94 2.80
CA SER A 57 21.74 12.82 1.92
C SER A 57 22.37 11.65 2.67
N LEU A 58 23.19 11.92 3.69
CA LEU A 58 23.81 10.89 4.53
C LEU A 58 22.76 10.15 5.37
N LEU A 59 21.76 10.85 5.91
CA LEU A 59 20.65 10.22 6.65
C LEU A 59 19.88 9.24 5.77
N ILE A 60 19.62 9.59 4.50
CA ILE A 60 18.96 8.68 3.56
C ILE A 60 19.86 7.51 3.16
N ILE A 61 21.18 7.72 3.03
CA ILE A 61 22.12 6.62 2.80
C ILE A 61 22.08 5.62 3.96
N LEU A 62 22.12 6.12 5.20
CA LEU A 62 22.07 5.28 6.39
C LEU A 62 20.72 4.56 6.51
N SER A 63 19.60 5.22 6.22
CA SER A 63 18.30 4.54 6.21
C SER A 63 18.21 3.48 5.11
N CYS A 64 18.78 3.74 3.92
CA CYS A 64 18.86 2.74 2.85
C CYS A 64 19.74 1.55 3.25
N PHE A 65 20.83 1.77 3.98
CA PHE A 65 21.69 0.71 4.49
C PHE A 65 20.99 -0.14 5.56
N LEU A 66 20.27 0.50 6.49
CA LEU A 66 19.45 -0.20 7.48
C LEU A 66 18.38 -1.06 6.80
N LEU A 67 17.70 -0.50 5.79
CA LEU A 67 16.66 -1.19 5.04
C LEU A 67 17.18 -2.45 4.36
N LEU A 68 18.36 -2.38 3.73
CA LEU A 68 19.03 -3.56 3.12
C LEU A 68 19.41 -4.64 4.14
N ASN A 69 19.59 -4.29 5.41
CA ASN A 69 19.86 -5.28 6.46
C ASN A 69 18.56 -5.88 7.03
N GLU A 70 17.44 -5.14 7.00
CA GLU A 70 16.13 -5.65 7.39
C GLU A 70 15.66 -6.79 6.46
N ASP A 71 16.12 -6.83 5.21
CA ASP A 71 15.86 -7.91 4.25
C ASP A 71 16.24 -9.31 4.76
N LEU A 72 17.28 -9.40 5.60
CA LEU A 72 17.68 -10.65 6.26
C LEU A 72 16.68 -11.10 7.33
N LEU A 73 15.85 -10.18 7.85
CA LEU A 73 14.87 -10.43 8.91
C LEU A 73 13.44 -10.64 8.36
N ILE A 74 13.11 -10.07 7.20
CA ILE A 74 11.79 -10.13 6.56
C ILE A 74 11.37 -11.56 6.16
N MET A 75 12.30 -12.49 5.99
CA MET A 75 11.99 -13.90 5.70
C MET A 75 11.33 -14.64 6.88
N ASN A 76 11.27 -14.02 8.06
CA ASN A 76 10.53 -14.51 9.22
C ASN A 76 9.38 -13.53 9.49
N SER A 77 8.22 -13.79 8.91
CA SER A 77 6.99 -13.02 9.03
C SER A 77 6.59 -12.80 10.50
N PHE A 78 7.06 -11.70 11.08
CA PHE A 78 6.55 -11.17 12.34
C PHE A 78 5.90 -9.82 12.04
N SER A 79 4.57 -9.81 11.91
CA SER A 79 3.80 -8.56 11.95
C SER A 79 3.99 -7.94 13.34
N SER A 80 4.56 -6.74 13.39
CA SER A 80 4.79 -6.02 14.64
C SER A 80 3.51 -5.30 15.06
N ASN A 81 2.54 -6.08 15.53
CA ASN A 81 1.18 -5.65 15.86
C ASN A 81 0.40 -5.25 14.59
N ASN A 82 -0.93 -5.45 14.59
CA ASN A 82 -1.79 -5.31 13.40
C ASN A 82 -1.63 -3.99 12.61
N PHE A 83 -1.02 -2.96 13.20
CA PHE A 83 -0.79 -1.64 12.62
C PHE A 83 0.20 -1.58 11.44
N ILE A 84 1.31 -2.34 11.48
CA ILE A 84 2.42 -2.19 10.52
C ILE A 84 2.87 -3.55 10.00
N ILE A 85 2.98 -3.64 8.67
CA ILE A 85 3.45 -4.83 7.97
C ILE A 85 4.76 -4.55 7.25
N ASN A 86 5.69 -5.49 7.38
CA ASN A 86 6.94 -5.53 6.63
C ASN A 86 7.00 -6.73 5.68
N ASP A 87 6.47 -6.53 4.48
CA ASP A 87 6.57 -7.50 3.38
C ASP A 87 7.76 -7.20 2.47
N TYR A 88 8.14 -8.19 1.66
CA TYR A 88 9.07 -7.98 0.55
C TYR A 88 8.58 -6.87 -0.41
N PHE A 89 7.27 -6.73 -0.60
CA PHE A 89 6.68 -5.63 -1.37
C PHE A 89 6.92 -4.25 -0.71
N GLY A 90 6.70 -4.15 0.60
CA GLY A 90 6.99 -2.95 1.38
C GLY A 90 8.47 -2.58 1.32
N PHE A 91 9.35 -3.58 1.40
CA PHE A 91 10.79 -3.39 1.27
C PHE A 91 11.20 -2.80 -0.08
N ILE A 92 10.79 -3.41 -1.20
CA ILE A 92 11.17 -2.93 -2.55
C ILE A 92 10.66 -1.50 -2.78
N THR A 93 9.45 -1.21 -2.35
CA THR A 93 8.85 0.12 -2.54
C THR A 93 9.55 1.18 -1.66
N LYS A 94 9.84 0.88 -0.39
CA LYS A 94 10.67 1.74 0.47
C LYS A 94 12.08 1.94 -0.10
N LEU A 95 12.73 0.91 -0.63
CA LEU A 95 14.05 1.00 -1.27
C LEU A 95 14.03 1.95 -2.46
N THR A 96 13.02 1.86 -3.32
CA THR A 96 12.88 2.79 -4.46
C THR A 96 12.61 4.23 -4.02
N ILE A 97 11.87 4.47 -2.93
CA ILE A 97 11.71 5.80 -2.33
C ILE A 97 13.06 6.35 -1.84
N CYS A 98 13.84 5.54 -1.11
CA CYS A 98 15.16 5.94 -0.61
C CYS A 98 16.13 6.28 -1.75
N LEU A 99 16.21 5.45 -2.79
CA LEU A 99 17.09 5.72 -3.94
C LEU A 99 16.70 6.98 -4.71
N THR A 100 15.41 7.18 -4.98
CA THR A 100 14.92 8.34 -5.73
C THR A 100 15.06 9.64 -4.94
N SER A 101 14.79 9.59 -3.63
CA SER A 101 14.96 10.75 -2.74
C SER A 101 16.43 11.13 -2.51
N LEU A 102 17.34 10.16 -2.46
CA LEU A 102 18.78 10.41 -2.41
C LEU A 102 19.27 11.15 -3.66
N MET A 103 18.90 10.66 -4.85
CA MET A 103 19.22 11.34 -6.11
C MET A 103 18.62 12.74 -6.14
N PHE A 104 17.40 12.91 -5.66
CA PHE A 104 16.75 14.21 -5.58
C PHE A 104 17.48 15.21 -4.66
N LEU A 105 17.84 14.80 -3.43
CA LEU A 105 18.57 15.67 -2.49
C LEU A 105 19.94 16.10 -3.03
N THR A 106 20.66 15.19 -3.71
CA THR A 106 21.95 15.54 -4.33
C THR A 106 21.76 16.55 -5.47
N ILE A 107 20.76 16.37 -6.33
CA ILE A 107 20.42 17.34 -7.39
C ILE A 107 20.13 18.72 -6.79
N ILE A 108 19.30 18.78 -5.73
CA ILE A 108 18.97 20.03 -5.07
C ILE A 108 20.21 20.70 -4.49
N ASN A 109 21.05 19.95 -3.76
CA ASN A 109 22.26 20.48 -3.15
C ASN A 109 23.12 21.18 -4.20
N VAL A 110 23.33 20.52 -5.34
CA VAL A 110 24.11 21.10 -6.44
C VAL A 110 23.42 22.31 -7.07
N SER A 111 22.09 22.32 -7.21
CA SER A 111 21.37 23.48 -7.75
C SER A 111 21.45 24.73 -6.86
N PHE A 112 21.37 24.57 -5.54
CA PHE A 112 21.37 25.71 -4.61
C PHE A 112 22.75 26.36 -4.46
N ARG A 113 23.85 25.71 -4.89
CA ARG A 113 25.18 26.33 -4.90
C ARG A 113 25.26 27.53 -5.83
N ASP A 114 24.43 27.55 -6.87
CA ASP A 114 24.49 28.52 -7.94
C ASP A 114 23.41 29.60 -7.84
N GLU A 115 22.49 29.47 -6.89
CA GLU A 115 21.50 30.50 -6.55
C GLU A 115 22.10 31.52 -5.57
N PRO A 116 21.60 32.78 -5.56
CA PRO A 116 22.05 33.78 -4.60
C PRO A 116 21.89 33.28 -3.16
N ILE A 117 22.78 33.76 -2.29
CA ILE A 117 22.89 33.36 -0.88
C ILE A 117 21.52 33.46 -0.18
N GLN A 118 20.93 32.31 0.12
CA GLN A 118 19.74 32.17 0.97
C GLN A 118 20.06 31.10 2.02
N ASN A 119 19.58 31.24 3.25
CA ASN A 119 19.77 30.24 4.31
C ASN A 119 18.47 29.47 4.52
N ASN A 120 18.23 28.47 3.68
CA ASN A 120 16.99 27.69 3.57
C ASN A 120 17.20 26.27 4.11
N PHE A 121 17.74 26.13 5.33
CA PHE A 121 18.01 24.81 5.91
C PHE A 121 16.73 24.03 6.23
N GLU A 122 15.65 24.74 6.61
CA GLU A 122 14.33 24.15 6.92
C GLU A 122 13.78 23.31 5.76
N TYR A 123 14.10 23.69 4.53
CA TYR A 123 13.63 22.99 3.33
C TYR A 123 14.11 21.54 3.27
N ALA A 124 15.38 21.29 3.61
CA ALA A 124 15.94 19.94 3.62
C ALA A 124 15.29 19.07 4.70
N VAL A 125 15.02 19.65 5.89
CA VAL A 125 14.33 18.97 6.98
C VAL A 125 12.93 18.53 6.53
N LEU A 126 12.16 19.43 5.88
CA LEU A 126 10.81 19.13 5.39
C LEU A 126 10.80 18.00 4.37
N ILE A 127 11.82 17.92 3.49
CA ILE A 127 11.96 16.80 2.56
C ILE A 127 12.13 15.48 3.33
N ILE A 128 13.00 15.45 4.34
CA ILE A 128 13.27 14.23 5.12
C ILE A 128 12.02 13.81 5.92
N ILE A 129 11.27 14.76 6.52
CA ILE A 129 9.98 14.49 7.18
C ILE A 129 8.98 13.87 6.19
N SER A 130 8.91 14.39 4.96
CA SER A 130 8.00 13.85 3.96
C SER A 130 8.39 12.43 3.50
N ILE A 131 9.68 12.12 3.48
CA ILE A 131 10.18 10.78 3.18
C ILE A 131 9.84 9.82 4.33
N LEU A 132 9.92 10.26 5.59
CA LEU A 132 9.46 9.47 6.74
C LEU A 132 7.99 9.08 6.59
N GLY A 133 7.13 10.05 6.26
CA GLY A 133 5.70 9.78 6.01
C GLY A 133 5.47 8.78 4.87
N LEU A 134 6.25 8.88 3.79
CA LEU A 134 6.19 7.93 2.68
C LEU A 134 6.65 6.52 3.03
N LEU A 135 7.68 6.37 3.87
CA LEU A 135 8.15 5.05 4.33
C LEU A 135 7.08 4.38 5.20
N LEU A 136 6.51 5.12 6.17
CA LEU A 136 5.40 4.65 7.00
C LEU A 136 4.16 4.29 6.18
N LEU A 137 3.89 5.05 5.11
CA LEU A 137 2.77 4.76 4.21
C LEU A 137 2.92 3.39 3.53
N CYS A 138 4.14 3.02 3.13
CA CYS A 138 4.39 1.76 2.42
C CYS A 138 4.21 0.52 3.31
N SER A 139 4.40 0.69 4.62
CA SER A 139 4.20 -0.36 5.63
C SER A 139 2.88 -0.29 6.38
N SER A 140 1.99 0.64 6.01
CA SER A 140 0.69 0.77 6.68
C SER A 140 -0.19 -0.46 6.43
N ASN A 141 -0.74 -1.02 7.51
CA ASN A 141 -1.71 -2.12 7.47
C ASN A 141 -3.10 -1.74 7.98
N ASP A 142 -3.20 -0.64 8.72
CA ASP A 142 -4.49 -0.14 9.21
C ASP A 142 -4.86 1.16 8.49
N LEU A 143 -6.16 1.37 8.27
CA LEU A 143 -6.68 2.62 7.69
C LEU A 143 -6.23 3.87 8.50
N ILE A 144 -6.12 3.79 9.83
CA ILE A 144 -5.64 4.91 10.65
C ILE A 144 -4.14 5.17 10.41
N THR A 145 -3.32 4.12 10.35
CA THR A 145 -1.87 4.27 10.12
C THR A 145 -1.60 4.86 8.74
N ALA A 146 -2.34 4.40 7.73
CA ALA A 146 -2.37 4.97 6.40
C ALA A 146 -2.74 6.47 6.45
N TYR A 147 -3.83 6.84 7.11
CA TYR A 147 -4.24 8.25 7.26
C TYR A 147 -3.13 9.12 7.87
N LEU A 148 -2.57 8.70 9.01
CA LEU A 148 -1.52 9.45 9.71
C LEU A 148 -0.26 9.60 8.86
N ALA A 149 0.14 8.56 8.12
CA ALA A 149 1.28 8.59 7.22
C ALA A 149 1.08 9.58 6.07
N ILE A 150 -0.10 9.58 5.43
CA ILE A 150 -0.41 10.54 4.36
C ILE A 150 -0.45 11.97 4.92
N GLU A 151 -1.02 12.18 6.10
CA GLU A 151 -1.08 13.53 6.70
C GLU A 151 0.31 14.06 7.05
N LEU A 152 1.17 13.24 7.64
CA LEU A 152 2.55 13.61 7.95
C LEU A 152 3.30 14.09 6.69
N GLN A 153 3.16 13.35 5.59
CA GLN A 153 3.72 13.74 4.30
C GLN A 153 3.10 15.04 3.76
N SER A 154 1.77 15.16 3.84
CA SER A 154 1.02 16.29 3.28
C SER A 154 1.34 17.61 3.97
N VAL A 155 1.51 17.61 5.30
CA VAL A 155 1.87 18.80 6.09
C VAL A 155 3.23 19.35 5.64
N ALA A 156 4.21 18.48 5.42
CA ALA A 156 5.49 18.90 4.87
C ALA A 156 5.33 19.52 3.46
N PHE A 157 4.40 19.01 2.65
CA PHE A 157 4.16 19.52 1.30
C PHE A 157 3.46 20.88 1.29
N TYR A 158 2.49 21.10 2.18
CA TYR A 158 1.84 22.41 2.31
C TYR A 158 2.86 23.50 2.62
N ILE A 159 3.78 23.23 3.56
CA ILE A 159 4.85 24.18 3.93
C ILE A 159 5.84 24.36 2.77
N MET A 160 6.25 23.28 2.11
CA MET A 160 7.16 23.37 0.98
C MET A 160 6.57 24.19 -0.19
N SER A 161 5.29 24.04 -0.51
CA SER A 161 4.66 24.75 -1.62
C SER A 161 4.66 26.30 -1.45
N THR A 162 4.61 26.78 -0.19
CA THR A 162 4.61 28.21 0.16
C THR A 162 6.00 28.76 0.52
N PHE A 163 7.06 27.99 0.28
CA PHE A 163 8.40 28.33 0.76
C PHE A 163 8.90 29.70 0.25
N LYS A 164 8.47 30.14 -0.94
CA LYS A 164 8.76 31.49 -1.47
C LYS A 164 7.71 32.50 -0.98
N ARG A 165 7.85 32.93 0.27
CA ARG A 165 6.96 33.92 0.93
C ARG A 165 6.86 35.27 0.21
N ASN A 166 7.87 35.64 -0.58
CA ASN A 166 7.86 36.93 -1.30
C ASN A 166 7.05 36.89 -2.61
N SER A 167 6.61 35.71 -3.06
CA SER A 167 5.85 35.58 -4.30
C SER A 167 4.39 35.25 -4.02
N SER A 168 3.49 36.09 -4.53
CA SER A 168 2.04 35.87 -4.47
C SER A 168 1.63 34.53 -5.06
N TYR A 169 2.24 34.14 -6.19
CA TYR A 169 1.98 32.85 -6.86
C TYR A 169 2.28 31.64 -5.95
N SER A 170 3.36 31.67 -5.16
CA SER A 170 3.69 30.56 -4.25
C SER A 170 2.71 30.49 -3.07
N ILE A 171 2.32 31.63 -2.52
CA ILE A 171 1.33 31.70 -1.44
C ILE A 171 -0.03 31.18 -1.92
N GLU A 172 -0.52 31.66 -3.06
CA GLU A 172 -1.78 31.23 -3.66
C GLU A 172 -1.76 29.71 -3.94
N SER A 173 -0.66 29.21 -4.51
CA SER A 173 -0.53 27.79 -4.83
C SER A 173 -0.58 26.91 -3.58
N GLY A 174 0.08 27.31 -2.49
CA GLY A 174 0.07 26.51 -1.27
C GLY A 174 -1.24 26.59 -0.49
N LEU A 175 -1.96 27.72 -0.55
CA LEU A 175 -3.31 27.81 -0.02
C LEU A 175 -4.27 26.87 -0.78
N LYS A 176 -4.22 26.87 -2.12
CA LYS A 176 -5.01 25.94 -2.94
C LYS A 176 -4.70 24.48 -2.63
N TYR A 177 -3.40 24.17 -2.48
CA TYR A 177 -2.96 22.81 -2.14
C TYR A 177 -3.43 22.38 -0.75
N PHE A 178 -3.33 23.27 0.25
CA PHE A 178 -3.80 23.00 1.62
C PHE A 178 -5.30 22.75 1.69
N ILE A 179 -6.12 23.59 1.06
CA ILE A 179 -7.60 23.45 1.09
C ILE A 179 -8.02 22.10 0.48
N ILE A 180 -7.45 21.76 -0.68
CA ILE A 180 -7.82 20.54 -1.40
C ILE A 180 -7.25 19.30 -0.71
N GLY A 181 -6.07 19.43 -0.10
CA GLY A 181 -5.50 18.44 0.78
C GLY A 181 -6.36 18.14 2.01
N ALA A 182 -6.82 19.17 2.72
CA ALA A 182 -7.71 19.04 3.87
C ALA A 182 -9.09 18.43 3.50
N LEU A 183 -9.61 18.78 2.31
CA LEU A 183 -10.84 18.17 1.80
C LEU A 183 -10.63 16.68 1.48
N SER A 184 -9.50 16.32 0.86
CA SER A 184 -9.18 14.90 0.60
C SER A 184 -9.02 14.11 1.89
N SER A 185 -8.39 14.68 2.92
CA SER A 185 -8.18 14.01 4.21
C SER A 185 -9.50 13.81 4.96
N ALA A 186 -10.43 14.76 4.86
CA ALA A 186 -11.79 14.62 5.38
C ALA A 186 -12.55 13.46 4.71
N PHE A 187 -12.45 13.29 3.38
CA PHE A 187 -13.05 12.13 2.71
C PHE A 187 -12.44 10.80 3.13
N PHE A 188 -11.12 10.75 3.34
CA PHE A 188 -10.45 9.55 3.83
C PHE A 188 -10.96 9.16 5.21
N LEU A 189 -10.99 10.11 6.16
CA LEU A 189 -11.47 9.86 7.52
C LEU A 189 -12.94 9.46 7.53
N PHE A 190 -13.79 10.19 6.80
CA PHE A 190 -15.21 9.89 6.74
C PHE A 190 -15.47 8.50 6.14
N GLY A 191 -14.77 8.15 5.05
CA GLY A 191 -14.84 6.80 4.48
C GLY A 191 -14.36 5.72 5.45
N SER A 192 -13.24 5.94 6.14
CA SER A 192 -12.74 5.01 7.15
C SER A 192 -13.69 4.84 8.35
N SER A 193 -14.38 5.90 8.75
CA SER A 193 -15.36 5.86 9.84
C SER A 193 -16.59 5.05 9.49
N ILE A 194 -17.04 5.10 8.22
CA ILE A 194 -18.16 4.28 7.73
C ILE A 194 -17.76 2.81 7.69
N VAL A 195 -16.56 2.50 7.16
CA VAL A 195 -16.03 1.13 7.14
C VAL A 195 -15.96 0.57 8.56
N TYR A 196 -15.39 1.34 9.50
CA TYR A 196 -15.31 0.94 10.90
C TYR A 196 -16.69 0.74 11.53
N GLY A 197 -17.62 1.67 11.30
CA GLY A 197 -18.98 1.58 11.85
C GLY A 197 -19.76 0.35 11.37
N CYS A 198 -19.43 -0.17 10.18
CA CYS A 198 -20.07 -1.37 9.63
C CYS A 198 -19.33 -2.67 10.02
N MET A 199 -17.99 -2.67 9.97
CA MET A 199 -17.17 -3.89 10.09
C MET A 199 -16.59 -4.11 11.49
N GLY A 200 -16.52 -3.08 12.34
CA GLY A 200 -15.92 -3.18 13.67
C GLY A 200 -14.38 -3.27 13.68
N SER A 201 -13.72 -3.39 12.53
CA SER A 201 -12.25 -3.36 12.40
C SER A 201 -11.78 -2.35 11.35
N LEU A 202 -10.52 -1.93 11.49
CA LEU A 202 -9.80 -1.00 10.61
C LEU A 202 -8.55 -1.62 9.98
N SER A 203 -8.20 -2.85 10.36
CA SER A 203 -7.04 -3.54 9.83
C SER A 203 -7.34 -4.16 8.47
N PHE A 204 -6.37 -4.13 7.56
CA PHE A 204 -6.57 -4.70 6.23
C PHE A 204 -6.74 -6.23 6.29
N ASP A 205 -6.05 -6.90 7.21
CA ASP A 205 -6.13 -8.36 7.39
C ASP A 205 -7.51 -8.79 7.90
N ASP A 206 -8.08 -8.11 8.91
CA ASP A 206 -9.41 -8.44 9.41
C ASP A 206 -10.46 -8.15 8.34
N LEU A 207 -10.35 -7.01 7.63
CA LEU A 207 -11.25 -6.67 6.53
C LEU A 207 -11.22 -7.74 5.44
N GLN A 208 -10.03 -8.20 5.05
CA GLN A 208 -9.86 -9.29 4.08
C GLN A 208 -10.57 -10.57 4.56
N MET A 209 -10.38 -10.95 5.83
CA MET A 209 -11.03 -12.12 6.42
C MET A 209 -12.56 -11.98 6.41
N PHE A 210 -13.10 -10.82 6.83
CA PHE A 210 -14.54 -10.55 6.79
C PHE A 210 -15.14 -10.66 5.40
N PHE A 211 -14.49 -10.07 4.38
CA PHE A 211 -14.99 -10.17 3.01
C PHE A 211 -14.86 -11.59 2.44
N SER A 212 -13.84 -12.35 2.82
CA SER A 212 -13.72 -13.75 2.40
C SER A 212 -14.87 -14.60 2.95
N LEU A 213 -15.24 -14.41 4.22
CA LEU A 213 -16.32 -15.13 4.89
C LEU A 213 -17.70 -14.75 4.33
N LEU A 214 -17.95 -13.44 4.15
CA LEU A 214 -19.24 -12.95 3.64
C LEU A 214 -19.57 -13.51 2.26
N PHE A 215 -18.59 -13.66 1.37
CA PHE A 215 -18.83 -14.04 -0.02
C PHE A 215 -18.69 -15.55 -0.30
N SER A 216 -18.04 -16.32 0.58
CA SER A 216 -18.10 -17.79 0.57
C SER A 216 -19.56 -18.32 0.54
N THR A 217 -20.47 -17.60 1.18
CA THR A 217 -21.91 -17.94 1.21
C THR A 217 -22.67 -17.73 -0.11
N LYS A 218 -22.10 -16.99 -1.07
CA LYS A 218 -22.72 -16.68 -2.37
C LYS A 218 -22.26 -17.59 -3.50
N VAL A 219 -21.28 -18.47 -3.29
CA VAL A 219 -20.92 -19.47 -4.30
C VAL A 219 -22.03 -20.51 -4.35
N ASP A 220 -22.89 -20.33 -5.35
CA ASP A 220 -24.05 -21.11 -5.69
C ASP A 220 -24.02 -22.56 -5.22
N SER A 221 -24.99 -22.89 -4.36
CA SER A 221 -25.46 -24.25 -4.08
C SER A 221 -25.89 -25.03 -5.33
N SER A 222 -25.89 -24.42 -6.53
CA SER A 222 -26.24 -25.06 -7.80
C SER A 222 -25.06 -25.78 -8.49
N ILE A 223 -23.80 -25.40 -8.22
CA ILE A 223 -22.61 -26.04 -8.84
C ILE A 223 -22.26 -27.36 -8.11
N TRP A 224 -22.65 -27.49 -6.84
CA TRP A 224 -22.47 -28.72 -6.07
C TRP A 224 -23.37 -29.86 -6.55
N TYR A 225 -24.60 -29.57 -6.99
CA TYR A 225 -25.51 -30.63 -7.48
C TYR A 225 -25.20 -31.10 -8.91
N ALA A 226 -24.54 -30.28 -9.73
CA ALA A 226 -24.26 -30.63 -11.13
C ALA A 226 -22.94 -31.39 -11.35
N SER A 227 -21.98 -31.28 -10.41
CA SER A 227 -20.69 -31.97 -10.48
C SER A 227 -20.67 -33.35 -9.79
N LEU A 228 -21.78 -33.75 -9.15
CA LEU A 228 -21.95 -35.02 -8.42
C LEU A 228 -22.64 -36.13 -9.24
N VAL A 229 -22.60 -36.06 -10.58
CA VAL A 229 -22.92 -37.20 -11.45
C VAL A 229 -21.76 -37.35 -12.44
N PRO A 230 -20.84 -38.32 -12.21
CA PRO A 230 -21.19 -39.72 -12.43
C PRO A 230 -20.58 -40.68 -11.39
N ASP A 231 -21.40 -41.61 -10.89
CA ASP A 231 -21.11 -43.05 -10.75
C ASP A 231 -21.93 -43.68 -9.62
N PHE A 232 -23.00 -44.36 -10.04
CA PHE A 232 -23.77 -45.32 -9.28
C PHE A 232 -22.87 -46.51 -8.85
N LEU A 233 -22.09 -46.34 -7.77
CA LEU A 233 -21.46 -47.47 -7.05
C LEU A 233 -20.88 -47.13 -5.66
N PHE A 234 -20.93 -45.86 -5.23
CA PHE A 234 -20.41 -45.44 -3.91
C PHE A 234 -21.43 -45.46 -2.75
N ALA A 235 -22.73 -45.52 -3.05
CA ALA A 235 -23.79 -45.51 -2.03
C ALA A 235 -23.82 -46.78 -1.16
N ASP A 236 -23.40 -47.94 -1.69
CA ASP A 236 -23.46 -49.22 -0.98
C ASP A 236 -22.29 -49.47 -0.01
N LYS A 237 -21.21 -48.67 -0.09
CA LYS A 237 -20.06 -48.80 0.83
C LYS A 237 -20.13 -47.85 2.03
N VAL A 238 -20.81 -46.72 1.91
CA VAL A 238 -20.98 -45.76 3.01
C VAL A 238 -21.96 -46.31 4.07
N SER A 239 -22.97 -47.09 3.68
CA SER A 239 -23.86 -47.78 4.64
C SER A 239 -23.16 -48.87 5.46
N SER A 240 -22.09 -49.48 4.91
CA SER A 240 -21.29 -50.50 5.61
C SER A 240 -20.29 -49.93 6.62
N ILE A 241 -19.86 -48.68 6.45
CA ILE A 241 -18.96 -47.99 7.38
C ILE A 241 -19.74 -47.37 8.54
N VAL A 242 -20.94 -46.86 8.27
CA VAL A 242 -21.84 -46.30 9.29
C VAL A 242 -22.38 -47.40 10.22
N THR A 243 -22.55 -48.64 9.74
CA THR A 243 -23.00 -49.78 10.57
C THR A 243 -21.89 -50.44 11.42
N LEU A 244 -20.61 -50.18 11.10
CA LEU A 244 -19.46 -50.62 11.91
C LEU A 244 -19.09 -49.64 13.03
N PHE A 245 -19.51 -48.37 12.94
CA PHE A 245 -19.27 -47.35 13.97
C PHE A 245 -20.29 -47.35 15.13
N ILE A 246 -21.50 -47.89 14.90
CA ILE A 246 -22.56 -47.96 15.91
C ILE A 246 -22.22 -48.93 17.08
N PRO A 247 -21.66 -50.14 16.87
CA PRO A 247 -21.33 -51.04 17.98
C PRO A 247 -20.01 -50.69 18.73
N LEU A 248 -19.27 -49.66 18.27
CA LEU A 248 -18.06 -49.15 18.93
C LEU A 248 -18.36 -47.97 19.88
N LEU A 249 -19.48 -47.26 19.68
CA LEU A 249 -19.98 -46.27 20.64
C LEU A 249 -20.72 -46.91 21.83
N ASP A 250 -21.34 -48.09 21.65
CA ASP A 250 -22.11 -48.77 22.72
C ASP A 250 -21.24 -49.47 23.79
N ASN A 251 -19.93 -49.67 23.56
CA ASN A 251 -19.04 -50.34 24.52
C ASN A 251 -18.03 -49.41 25.21
N VAL A 252 -18.03 -48.11 24.89
CA VAL A 252 -17.12 -47.11 25.50
C VAL A 252 -17.86 -46.03 26.27
N ILE A 253 -19.15 -45.81 25.99
CA ILE A 253 -19.96 -44.83 26.70
C ILE A 253 -21.25 -45.52 27.15
N GLY A 254 -21.21 -46.15 28.32
CA GLY A 254 -22.40 -46.60 29.04
C GLY A 254 -23.22 -45.40 29.54
N ILE A 255 -23.80 -44.63 28.63
CA ILE A 255 -24.73 -43.53 28.92
C ILE A 255 -26.03 -43.83 28.16
N ASN A 256 -27.05 -44.26 28.89
CA ASN A 256 -28.43 -44.07 28.46
C ASN A 256 -28.64 -42.56 28.27
N LEU A 257 -28.84 -42.13 27.03
CA LEU A 257 -29.26 -40.77 26.70
C LEU A 257 -30.74 -40.60 27.09
N ASP A 258 -31.00 -40.31 28.36
CA ASP A 258 -32.26 -39.68 28.79
C ASP A 258 -32.22 -38.20 28.39
N PHE A 259 -33.24 -37.80 27.62
CA PHE A 259 -33.35 -36.57 26.83
C PHE A 259 -33.63 -35.27 27.65
N ASP A 260 -33.10 -35.13 28.88
CA ASP A 260 -33.48 -34.04 29.81
C ASP A 260 -32.30 -33.17 30.29
N PHE A 261 -31.40 -32.77 29.38
CA PHE A 261 -30.34 -31.77 29.65
C PHE A 261 -30.53 -30.47 28.85
N LEU A 262 -31.78 -30.05 28.65
CA LEU A 262 -32.14 -28.75 28.05
C LEU A 262 -32.72 -27.73 29.04
N THR A 263 -32.75 -28.00 30.34
CA THR A 263 -33.33 -27.06 31.31
C THR A 263 -32.59 -27.03 32.65
N THR A 264 -31.42 -26.40 32.70
CA THR A 264 -30.95 -25.77 33.94
C THR A 264 -30.44 -24.37 33.65
N SER A 265 -31.21 -23.40 34.14
CA SER A 265 -30.89 -21.99 34.28
C SER A 265 -29.45 -21.76 34.76
N LEU A 266 -28.55 -21.44 33.84
CA LEU A 266 -27.30 -20.77 34.19
C LEU A 266 -27.63 -19.30 34.43
N LYS A 267 -27.52 -18.91 35.71
CA LYS A 267 -27.53 -17.51 36.15
C LYS A 267 -26.52 -16.72 35.32
N PRO A 268 -26.80 -15.45 34.99
CA PRO A 268 -25.85 -14.64 34.25
C PRO A 268 -24.61 -14.43 35.14
N TYR A 269 -23.49 -15.02 34.76
CA TYR A 269 -22.20 -14.60 35.28
C TYR A 269 -21.80 -13.35 34.52
N SER A 270 -22.03 -12.22 35.19
CA SER A 270 -21.47 -10.93 34.82
C SER A 270 -19.96 -10.97 35.05
N TYR A 271 -19.19 -11.27 34.01
CA TYR A 271 -17.79 -10.89 33.93
C TYR A 271 -17.58 -10.16 32.60
N TYR A 272 -17.69 -8.84 32.69
CA TYR A 272 -17.11 -7.94 31.70
C TYR A 272 -15.60 -7.91 31.98
N GLU A 273 -14.84 -8.77 31.31
CA GLU A 273 -13.43 -8.54 31.10
C GLU A 273 -13.22 -8.42 29.59
N THR A 274 -12.88 -7.20 29.15
CA THR A 274 -12.56 -6.88 27.76
C THR A 274 -11.40 -7.76 27.32
N THR A 275 -11.64 -8.65 26.38
CA THR A 275 -10.64 -9.61 25.86
C THR A 275 -9.53 -8.91 25.08
N GLY A 276 -9.66 -7.61 24.81
CA GLY A 276 -8.76 -6.86 23.93
C GLY A 276 -9.02 -7.13 22.45
N ASP A 277 -9.83 -8.15 22.14
CA ASP A 277 -10.26 -8.52 20.80
C ASP A 277 -11.63 -7.91 20.52
N SER A 278 -11.60 -6.81 19.77
CA SER A 278 -12.79 -6.03 19.38
C SER A 278 -13.90 -6.87 18.72
N LEU A 279 -13.53 -8.00 18.10
CA LEU A 279 -14.43 -8.89 17.37
C LEU A 279 -15.26 -9.78 18.32
N VAL A 280 -14.64 -10.29 19.38
CA VAL A 280 -15.30 -11.11 20.41
C VAL A 280 -16.22 -10.23 21.25
N ASP A 281 -15.73 -9.05 21.64
CA ASP A 281 -16.50 -8.09 22.44
C ASP A 281 -17.72 -7.53 21.67
N TRP A 282 -17.63 -7.39 20.33
CA TRP A 282 -18.75 -6.95 19.48
C TRP A 282 -19.83 -8.03 19.33
N CYS A 283 -19.43 -9.29 19.12
CA CYS A 283 -20.36 -10.42 19.04
C CYS A 283 -21.15 -10.62 20.34
N CYS A 284 -20.50 -10.45 21.50
CA CYS A 284 -21.15 -10.59 22.82
C CYS A 284 -22.15 -9.47 23.16
N ALA A 285 -22.10 -8.32 22.47
CA ALA A 285 -22.94 -7.16 22.78
C ALA A 285 -24.36 -7.22 22.18
N GLN A 286 -24.66 -8.15 21.27
CA GLN A 286 -25.89 -8.15 20.47
C GLN A 286 -27.02 -9.13 20.90
N ASP A 287 -26.93 -9.82 22.04
CA ASP A 287 -27.97 -10.79 22.42
C ASP A 287 -29.32 -10.13 22.79
N ILE A 288 -30.33 -10.40 21.96
CA ILE A 288 -31.74 -9.98 22.10
C ILE A 288 -32.50 -10.93 23.04
N SER A 289 -33.30 -10.38 23.96
CA SER A 289 -34.03 -11.10 25.02
C SER A 289 -35.13 -12.04 24.51
N ILE A 290 -34.90 -13.35 24.60
CA ILE A 290 -35.92 -14.40 24.42
C ILE A 290 -36.58 -14.69 25.78
N ASN A 291 -37.62 -13.92 26.14
CA ASN A 291 -38.40 -14.16 27.36
C ASN A 291 -39.88 -14.03 27.08
N GLN A 292 -40.46 -15.05 26.44
CA GLN A 292 -41.90 -15.32 26.39
C GLN A 292 -42.11 -16.66 25.67
N LEU A 293 -41.96 -17.79 26.36
CA LEU A 293 -42.51 -19.12 26.02
C LEU A 293 -41.81 -20.21 26.86
N ALA A 294 -42.20 -20.38 28.12
CA ALA A 294 -42.18 -21.68 28.81
C ALA A 294 -42.63 -21.52 30.27
N THR A 295 -43.92 -21.73 30.51
CA THR A 295 -44.42 -22.12 31.83
C THR A 295 -44.75 -23.62 31.83
N SER A 296 -44.49 -24.24 32.97
CA SER A 296 -45.04 -25.51 33.52
C SER A 296 -44.23 -26.81 33.36
N GLY A 297 -43.67 -27.28 34.50
CA GLY A 297 -43.89 -28.67 34.95
C GLY A 297 -42.68 -29.50 35.44
N LEU A 298 -42.51 -29.58 36.78
CA LEU A 298 -42.13 -30.77 37.59
C LEU A 298 -40.65 -31.26 37.61
N THR A 299 -39.84 -31.03 38.67
CA THR A 299 -39.63 -31.81 39.95
C THR A 299 -38.94 -33.17 39.76
N GLN A 300 -37.96 -33.67 40.53
CA GLN A 300 -37.23 -33.29 41.75
C GLN A 300 -36.14 -34.36 42.05
N ALA A 301 -35.09 -33.96 42.80
CA ALA A 301 -34.40 -34.70 43.89
C ALA A 301 -33.17 -35.63 43.64
N GLY A 302 -32.04 -35.20 44.24
CA GLY A 302 -31.15 -35.99 45.11
C GLY A 302 -29.85 -36.54 44.48
N ALA A 303 -28.67 -35.91 44.63
CA ALA A 303 -27.70 -36.09 45.75
C ALA A 303 -27.15 -37.54 45.88
N SER A 304 -25.86 -37.88 46.04
CA SER A 304 -24.62 -37.14 46.25
C SER A 304 -23.47 -38.18 46.43
N PHE A 305 -22.23 -37.69 46.39
CA PHE A 305 -20.98 -38.22 47.01
C PHE A 305 -19.93 -39.00 46.18
N SER A 306 -18.78 -38.33 46.19
CA SER A 306 -17.37 -38.66 45.96
C SER A 306 -16.85 -40.02 46.43
N ILE A 307 -15.69 -40.44 45.89
CA ILE A 307 -14.43 -40.65 46.65
C ILE A 307 -13.27 -40.92 45.66
N PHE A 308 -12.20 -40.14 45.89
CA PHE A 308 -10.82 -40.26 45.40
C PHE A 308 -10.25 -41.69 45.33
N ASN A 309 -9.31 -41.97 44.41
CA ASN A 309 -7.88 -42.13 44.77
C ASN A 309 -6.97 -42.60 43.61
N THR A 310 -5.95 -41.77 43.34
CA THR A 310 -4.50 -42.08 43.38
C THR A 310 -3.72 -42.77 42.25
N PHE A 311 -2.64 -42.03 41.90
CA PHE A 311 -1.21 -42.41 41.73
C PHE A 311 -0.73 -43.03 40.40
N ILE A 312 -0.20 -42.14 39.54
CA ILE A 312 1.20 -41.97 39.06
C ILE A 312 2.02 -43.25 38.80
N ASP A 313 2.53 -43.39 37.57
CA ASP A 313 3.98 -43.52 37.31
C ASP A 313 4.35 -43.37 35.82
N GLY A 314 5.44 -42.65 35.54
CA GLY A 314 6.31 -42.98 34.39
C GLY A 314 6.60 -41.93 33.31
N SER A 315 7.56 -41.05 33.61
CA SER A 315 8.63 -40.55 32.72
C SER A 315 8.33 -39.63 31.52
N ASN A 316 8.67 -38.35 31.73
CA ASN A 316 9.48 -37.47 30.88
C ASN A 316 9.16 -37.37 29.39
N PHE A 317 8.43 -36.32 29.00
CA PHE A 317 8.84 -35.37 27.95
C PHE A 317 8.11 -34.04 28.21
N GLN A 318 8.84 -33.06 28.73
CA GLN A 318 8.37 -31.67 28.81
C GLN A 318 8.57 -31.03 27.44
N LEU A 319 7.48 -30.69 26.76
CA LEU A 319 7.47 -29.63 25.74
C LEU A 319 6.67 -28.47 26.29
N VAL A 320 7.37 -27.34 26.37
CA VAL A 320 7.00 -26.11 27.04
C VAL A 320 5.87 -25.41 26.29
N GLU A 321 4.83 -25.05 27.04
CA GLU A 321 3.74 -24.17 26.67
C GLU A 321 4.27 -22.80 26.20
N GLY A 322 3.75 -22.33 25.07
CA GLY A 322 4.05 -20.99 24.55
C GLY A 322 3.21 -20.68 23.32
N GLN A 323 2.34 -19.69 23.47
CA GLN A 323 1.39 -19.15 22.49
C GLN A 323 1.95 -19.09 21.05
N LEU A 324 1.43 -19.96 20.18
CA LEU A 324 1.51 -19.81 18.73
C LEU A 324 0.14 -19.33 18.26
N ASN A 325 0.11 -18.16 17.63
CA ASN A 325 -1.10 -17.59 17.05
C ASN A 325 -1.66 -18.51 15.95
N ILE A 326 -2.99 -18.51 15.81
CA ILE A 326 -3.77 -19.30 14.85
C ILE A 326 -3.24 -19.17 13.40
N TYR A 327 -2.59 -18.03 13.09
CA TYR A 327 -1.92 -17.74 11.82
C TYR A 327 -0.80 -18.73 11.46
N ASP A 328 0.08 -19.10 12.40
CA ASP A 328 1.20 -20.01 12.11
C ASP A 328 0.72 -21.46 11.87
N ARG A 329 -0.41 -21.84 12.47
CA ARG A 329 -1.04 -23.15 12.26
C ARG A 329 -1.78 -23.23 10.92
N ALA A 330 -2.42 -22.14 10.49
CA ALA A 330 -3.10 -22.09 9.19
C ALA A 330 -2.10 -22.03 8.02
N LEU A 331 -0.95 -21.37 8.20
CA LEU A 331 0.08 -21.26 7.16
C LEU A 331 0.83 -22.59 6.92
N LEU A 332 1.01 -23.41 7.97
CA LEU A 332 1.50 -24.79 7.85
C LEU A 332 0.50 -25.73 7.15
N LEU A 333 -0.80 -25.43 7.22
CA LEU A 333 -1.85 -26.19 6.53
C LEU A 333 -1.96 -25.83 5.04
N ALA A 334 -1.61 -24.59 4.66
CA ALA A 334 -1.73 -24.11 3.28
C ALA A 334 -0.54 -24.47 2.37
N GLN A 335 0.61 -24.90 2.93
CA GLN A 335 1.83 -25.16 2.15
C GLN A 335 2.03 -26.61 1.65
N TYR A 336 1.06 -27.52 1.85
CA TYR A 336 1.16 -28.89 1.35
C TYR A 336 0.17 -29.20 0.23
N ASP A 337 0.38 -28.56 -0.92
CA ASP A 337 -0.11 -29.03 -2.22
C ASP A 337 0.79 -30.17 -2.74
N PHE A 338 0.95 -31.23 -1.94
CA PHE A 338 1.51 -32.50 -2.36
C PHE A 338 0.95 -33.58 -1.41
N PHE A 339 0.42 -34.66 -1.99
CA PHE A 339 -0.13 -35.88 -1.35
C PHE A 339 -1.65 -36.04 -1.30
N SER A 340 -2.24 -36.22 -2.48
CA SER A 340 -3.54 -36.88 -2.69
C SER A 340 -3.51 -38.41 -2.48
N SER A 341 -2.54 -38.99 -1.74
CA SER A 341 -2.45 -40.46 -1.59
C SER A 341 -1.85 -41.03 -0.29
N TYR A 342 -1.61 -40.24 0.76
CA TYR A 342 -1.01 -40.77 2.02
C TYR A 342 -1.76 -40.41 3.32
N VAL A 343 -2.94 -39.80 3.25
CA VAL A 343 -3.64 -39.23 4.43
C VAL A 343 -4.38 -40.27 5.30
N THR A 344 -4.52 -41.53 4.88
CA THR A 344 -5.34 -42.49 5.64
C THR A 344 -4.66 -43.18 6.82
N GLN A 345 -3.37 -42.96 7.10
CA GLN A 345 -2.68 -43.67 8.21
C GLN A 345 -1.86 -42.81 9.20
N SER A 346 -1.63 -41.51 8.96
CA SER A 346 -0.88 -40.65 9.90
C SER A 346 -1.73 -39.59 10.61
N PHE A 347 -3.03 -39.50 10.32
CA PHE A 347 -3.96 -38.55 10.96
C PHE A 347 -4.42 -38.97 12.37
N LEU A 348 -4.24 -40.26 12.71
CA LEU A 348 -4.68 -40.85 13.98
C LEU A 348 -3.59 -40.93 15.07
N SER A 349 -2.35 -40.47 14.78
CA SER A 349 -1.23 -40.55 15.71
C SER A 349 -0.67 -39.19 16.12
N TYR A 350 -1.51 -38.14 16.11
CA TYR A 350 -1.14 -36.83 16.64
C TYR A 350 -1.56 -36.69 18.11
N PRO A 351 -0.69 -36.20 19.01
CA PRO A 351 -0.93 -36.13 20.46
C PRO A 351 -1.96 -35.07 20.89
N ILE A 352 -2.66 -34.43 19.94
CA ILE A 352 -3.77 -33.49 20.19
C ILE A 352 -4.88 -34.16 21.00
N TRP A 353 -5.05 -35.47 20.84
CA TRP A 353 -6.05 -36.24 21.59
C TRP A 353 -5.67 -36.54 23.04
N SER A 354 -4.39 -36.44 23.42
CA SER A 354 -3.96 -36.59 24.83
C SER A 354 -4.02 -35.30 25.64
N GLU A 355 -4.13 -34.14 24.98
CA GLU A 355 -4.34 -32.84 25.66
C GLU A 355 -5.81 -32.59 26.01
N LEU A 356 -6.75 -33.27 25.34
CA LEU A 356 -8.19 -33.23 25.64
C LEU A 356 -8.56 -33.81 27.02
N THR A 357 -7.64 -34.52 27.69
CA THR A 357 -7.89 -35.19 28.98
C THR A 357 -7.29 -34.49 30.20
N ASN A 358 -6.58 -33.37 30.04
CA ASN A 358 -6.01 -32.62 31.16
C ASN A 358 -6.93 -31.46 31.59
N THR A 359 -7.39 -31.52 32.84
CA THR A 359 -8.52 -30.77 33.41
C THR A 359 -8.27 -29.28 33.66
N ASP A 360 -7.09 -28.74 33.33
CA ASP A 360 -6.71 -27.38 33.74
C ASP A 360 -6.77 -26.34 32.59
N GLY A 361 -7.08 -26.77 31.36
CA GLY A 361 -7.23 -25.91 30.16
C GLY A 361 -8.66 -25.47 29.82
N LEU A 362 -9.62 -25.62 30.75
CA LEU A 362 -11.06 -25.50 30.47
C LEU A 362 -11.60 -24.08 30.28
N LEU A 363 -10.88 -23.03 30.71
CA LEU A 363 -11.35 -21.63 30.61
C LEU A 363 -11.12 -20.98 29.23
N ASN A 364 -10.04 -21.34 28.52
CA ASN A 364 -9.73 -20.76 27.20
C ASN A 364 -10.30 -21.59 26.02
N LEU A 365 -10.74 -22.82 26.29
CA LEU A 365 -11.35 -23.71 25.29
C LEU A 365 -12.85 -23.45 25.14
N SER A 366 -13.55 -22.96 26.18
CA SER A 366 -14.99 -22.69 26.11
C SER A 366 -15.33 -21.54 25.16
N GLU A 367 -14.45 -20.54 25.02
CA GLU A 367 -14.66 -19.40 24.11
C GLU A 367 -14.42 -19.78 22.64
N ASN A 368 -13.38 -20.57 22.37
CA ASN A 368 -13.08 -21.03 21.00
C ASN A 368 -14.07 -22.09 20.51
N VAL A 369 -14.55 -22.96 21.40
CA VAL A 369 -15.58 -23.97 21.09
C VAL A 369 -16.97 -23.33 21.02
N SER A 370 -17.27 -22.31 21.84
CA SER A 370 -18.54 -21.57 21.72
C SER A 370 -18.58 -20.76 20.42
N PHE A 371 -17.48 -20.13 20.01
CA PHE A 371 -17.37 -19.42 18.73
C PHE A 371 -17.57 -20.38 17.54
N LEU A 372 -16.90 -21.53 17.55
CA LEU A 372 -17.11 -22.58 16.54
C LEU A 372 -18.54 -23.15 16.55
N ASN A 373 -19.15 -23.34 17.72
CA ASN A 373 -20.55 -23.77 17.83
C ASN A 373 -21.54 -22.68 17.40
N TYR A 374 -21.24 -21.40 17.62
CA TYR A 374 -22.08 -20.28 17.17
C TYR A 374 -22.03 -20.18 15.65
N ILE A 375 -20.84 -20.31 15.06
CA ILE A 375 -20.65 -20.42 13.61
C ILE A 375 -21.43 -21.64 13.09
N PHE A 376 -21.28 -22.82 13.70
CA PHE A 376 -22.00 -24.03 13.29
C PHE A 376 -23.52 -23.91 13.42
N ASN A 377 -24.05 -23.28 14.48
CA ASN A 377 -25.49 -23.09 14.66
C ASN A 377 -26.08 -22.05 13.69
N CYS A 378 -25.31 -21.01 13.32
CA CYS A 378 -25.66 -20.12 12.22
C CYS A 378 -25.73 -20.88 10.88
N TYR A 379 -24.89 -21.91 10.68
CA TYR A 379 -24.93 -22.74 9.47
C TYR A 379 -26.06 -23.79 9.48
N VAL A 380 -26.33 -24.45 10.60
CA VAL A 380 -27.31 -25.56 10.70
C VAL A 380 -28.76 -25.07 10.67
N SER A 381 -29.03 -23.82 11.08
CA SER A 381 -30.36 -23.21 11.00
C SER A 381 -30.81 -22.87 9.56
N SER A 382 -29.96 -23.06 8.55
CA SER A 382 -30.32 -22.97 7.13
C SER A 382 -30.95 -24.25 6.54
N GLY A 383 -31.28 -25.22 7.38
CA GLY A 383 -31.81 -26.53 6.99
C GLY A 383 -33.33 -26.70 7.00
N SER A 384 -34.13 -25.71 7.43
CA SER A 384 -35.59 -25.83 7.47
C SER A 384 -36.30 -24.65 6.81
N SER A 385 -37.06 -24.99 5.77
CA SER A 385 -37.90 -24.14 4.94
C SER A 385 -38.78 -23.17 5.72
N PHE A 386 -38.34 -21.93 5.90
CA PHE A 386 -39.14 -20.70 5.95
C PHE A 386 -38.17 -19.54 5.75
N VAL A 387 -38.23 -18.89 4.58
CA VAL A 387 -37.44 -17.68 4.29
C VAL A 387 -38.25 -16.48 4.77
N PRO A 388 -37.91 -15.84 5.91
CA PRO A 388 -38.08 -14.40 5.98
C PRO A 388 -36.90 -13.77 5.24
N GLN A 389 -37.21 -12.95 4.23
CA GLN A 389 -36.28 -11.94 3.75
C GLN A 389 -36.02 -10.97 4.92
N SER A 390 -34.98 -11.24 5.71
CA SER A 390 -34.42 -10.26 6.63
C SER A 390 -33.00 -9.97 6.16
N GLU A 391 -32.83 -8.76 5.66
CA GLU A 391 -31.60 -8.10 5.24
C GLU A 391 -30.36 -8.62 5.97
N SER A 392 -29.31 -8.94 5.21
CA SER A 392 -27.99 -9.17 5.77
C SER A 392 -27.62 -8.00 6.68
N LEU A 393 -27.45 -8.26 7.98
CA LEU A 393 -27.17 -7.27 9.03
C LEU A 393 -25.94 -6.39 8.74
N LEU A 394 -25.09 -6.80 7.80
CA LEU A 394 -24.01 -6.00 7.23
C LEU A 394 -24.48 -5.34 5.92
N ASN A 395 -24.76 -4.04 5.99
CA ASN A 395 -25.08 -3.22 4.82
C ASN A 395 -23.83 -3.01 3.95
N LEU A 396 -23.58 -3.96 3.04
CA LEU A 396 -22.50 -3.88 2.03
C LEU A 396 -22.55 -2.59 1.21
N GLU A 397 -23.73 -1.98 1.05
CA GLU A 397 -23.90 -0.69 0.40
C GLU A 397 -23.17 0.44 1.15
N PHE A 398 -23.28 0.52 2.49
CA PHE A 398 -22.56 1.54 3.26
C PHE A 398 -21.05 1.33 3.19
N VAL A 399 -20.61 0.08 3.20
CA VAL A 399 -19.18 -0.28 3.08
C VAL A 399 -18.65 0.13 1.70
N SER A 400 -19.44 -0.08 0.64
CA SER A 400 -19.09 0.38 -0.72
C SER A 400 -18.97 1.90 -0.79
N ILE A 401 -19.85 2.64 -0.11
CA ILE A 401 -19.78 4.11 0.00
C ILE A 401 -18.49 4.52 0.73
N GLY A 402 -18.16 3.85 1.83
CA GLY A 402 -16.91 4.07 2.57
C GLY A 402 -15.67 3.84 1.69
N PHE A 403 -15.63 2.72 0.96
CA PHE A 403 -14.58 2.40 0.00
C PHE A 403 -14.43 3.46 -1.10
N ILE A 404 -15.53 3.92 -1.70
CA ILE A 404 -15.52 4.96 -2.74
C ILE A 404 -14.96 6.28 -2.18
N LEU A 405 -15.34 6.67 -0.96
CA LEU A 405 -14.83 7.90 -0.33
C LEU A 405 -13.33 7.83 -0.06
N ILE A 406 -12.82 6.68 0.39
CA ILE A 406 -11.38 6.47 0.59
C ILE A 406 -10.66 6.54 -0.77
N CYS A 407 -11.17 5.88 -1.81
CA CYS A 407 -10.62 5.95 -3.16
C CYS A 407 -10.61 7.38 -3.71
N LEU A 408 -11.71 8.13 -3.51
CA LEU A 408 -11.84 9.51 -3.95
C LEU A 408 -10.78 10.41 -3.30
N SER A 409 -10.46 10.21 -2.02
CA SER A 409 -9.35 10.90 -1.36
C SER A 409 -8.02 10.65 -2.06
N ILE A 410 -7.70 9.38 -2.33
CA ILE A 410 -6.45 8.97 -2.98
C ILE A 410 -6.39 9.54 -4.40
N PHE A 411 -7.51 9.57 -5.14
CA PHE A 411 -7.57 10.14 -6.49
C PHE A 411 -7.33 11.65 -6.52
N ILE A 412 -7.83 12.39 -5.52
CA ILE A 412 -7.50 13.81 -5.36
C ILE A 412 -5.99 13.95 -5.15
N LYS A 413 -5.37 13.18 -4.24
CA LYS A 413 -3.92 13.27 -3.96
C LYS A 413 -3.04 12.83 -5.15
N LEU A 414 -3.50 11.87 -5.96
CA LEU A 414 -2.82 11.45 -7.20
C LEU A 414 -3.09 12.37 -8.42
N ALA A 415 -3.97 13.37 -8.28
CA ALA A 415 -4.39 14.29 -9.33
C ALA A 415 -4.96 13.58 -10.58
N ILE A 416 -5.80 12.57 -10.38
CA ILE A 416 -6.48 11.86 -11.48
C ILE A 416 -7.68 12.69 -11.94
N ALA A 417 -7.92 12.77 -13.25
CA ALA A 417 -9.09 13.46 -13.79
C ALA A 417 -10.39 12.70 -13.39
N PRO A 418 -11.45 13.41 -12.96
CA PRO A 418 -11.67 14.86 -13.04
C PRO A 418 -11.04 15.70 -11.91
N PHE A 419 -10.51 15.10 -10.85
CA PHE A 419 -10.03 15.76 -9.62
C PHE A 419 -8.65 16.44 -9.73
N HIS A 420 -8.19 16.75 -10.94
CA HIS A 420 -6.82 17.20 -11.24
C HIS A 420 -6.60 18.72 -11.16
N PHE A 421 -7.65 19.53 -11.05
CA PHE A 421 -7.58 21.00 -11.21
C PHE A 421 -6.55 21.69 -10.31
N TRP A 422 -6.34 21.17 -9.11
CA TRP A 422 -5.37 21.72 -8.15
C TRP A 422 -3.92 21.58 -8.63
N SER A 423 -3.60 20.47 -9.31
CA SER A 423 -2.22 20.12 -9.64
C SER A 423 -1.58 21.13 -10.60
N LEU A 424 -2.37 21.73 -11.50
CA LEU A 424 -1.93 22.70 -12.49
C LEU A 424 -1.38 23.97 -11.82
N ASP A 425 -2.18 24.55 -10.94
CA ASP A 425 -1.83 25.78 -10.21
C ASP A 425 -0.70 25.53 -9.21
N VAL A 426 -0.74 24.39 -8.52
CA VAL A 426 0.27 24.02 -7.51
C VAL A 426 1.63 23.79 -8.17
N TYR A 427 1.65 23.13 -9.33
CA TYR A 427 2.90 22.87 -10.04
C TYR A 427 3.46 24.14 -10.68
N GLU A 428 2.60 25.07 -11.10
CA GLU A 428 3.11 26.32 -11.66
C GLU A 428 3.66 27.26 -10.56
N GLY A 429 2.87 27.50 -9.52
CA GLY A 429 3.13 28.51 -8.50
C GLY A 429 4.20 28.12 -7.49
N SER A 430 4.38 26.82 -7.22
CA SER A 430 5.36 26.38 -6.24
C SER A 430 6.82 26.45 -6.78
N PRO A 431 7.82 26.54 -5.87
CA PRO A 431 9.23 26.57 -6.24
C PRO A 431 9.66 25.43 -7.20
N ASN A 432 10.68 25.69 -8.03
CA ASN A 432 11.15 24.69 -9.01
C ASN A 432 11.64 23.39 -8.34
N THR A 433 12.19 23.46 -7.13
CA THR A 433 12.61 22.28 -6.37
C THR A 433 11.41 21.51 -5.82
N THR A 434 10.37 22.18 -5.34
CA THR A 434 9.18 21.52 -4.76
C THR A 434 8.36 20.81 -5.80
N THR A 435 8.18 21.46 -6.95
CA THR A 435 7.50 20.88 -8.12
C THR A 435 8.19 19.61 -8.60
N ALA A 436 9.52 19.62 -8.66
CA ALA A 436 10.31 18.45 -8.97
C ALA A 436 10.05 17.31 -7.96
N PHE A 437 10.02 17.61 -6.65
CA PHE A 437 9.68 16.60 -5.64
C PHE A 437 8.27 16.06 -5.83
N PHE A 438 7.26 16.93 -5.90
CA PHE A 438 5.83 16.56 -5.99
C PHE A 438 5.51 15.69 -7.20
N SER A 439 6.15 15.98 -8.33
CA SER A 439 5.88 15.25 -9.57
C SER A 439 6.48 13.84 -9.61
N VAL A 440 7.52 13.60 -8.81
CA VAL A 440 8.28 12.35 -8.79
C VAL A 440 7.93 11.56 -7.52
N VAL A 441 8.56 11.88 -6.38
CA VAL A 441 8.68 10.98 -5.22
C VAL A 441 7.35 10.51 -4.60
N PRO A 442 6.33 11.37 -4.38
CA PRO A 442 5.12 11.03 -3.64
C PRO A 442 4.25 9.92 -4.24
N LYS A 443 4.30 9.73 -5.56
CA LYS A 443 3.32 8.90 -6.27
C LYS A 443 3.42 7.43 -5.89
N ILE A 444 4.62 6.94 -5.62
CA ILE A 444 4.84 5.53 -5.32
C ILE A 444 4.10 5.09 -4.05
N GLY A 445 4.19 5.85 -2.97
CA GLY A 445 3.53 5.50 -1.71
C GLY A 445 2.00 5.49 -1.83
N LEU A 446 1.43 6.43 -2.59
CA LEU A 446 -0.01 6.46 -2.84
C LEU A 446 -0.49 5.27 -3.68
N PHE A 447 0.29 4.82 -4.68
CA PHE A 447 -0.01 3.61 -5.44
C PHE A 447 0.19 2.31 -4.63
N VAL A 448 1.13 2.28 -3.68
CA VAL A 448 1.28 1.19 -2.71
C VAL A 448 0.03 1.06 -1.86
N LEU A 449 -0.45 2.16 -1.28
CA LEU A 449 -1.66 2.16 -0.48
C LEU A 449 -2.89 1.76 -1.30
N LEU A 450 -3.01 2.26 -2.53
CA LEU A 450 -4.10 1.91 -3.43
C LEU A 450 -4.11 0.39 -3.73
N MET A 451 -2.94 -0.23 -3.89
CA MET A 451 -2.80 -1.68 -4.02
C MET A 451 -3.28 -2.40 -2.76
N ARG A 452 -2.71 -2.09 -1.58
CA ARG A 452 -3.08 -2.74 -0.31
C ARG A 452 -4.59 -2.62 -0.03
N LEU A 453 -5.15 -1.46 -0.32
CA LEU A 453 -6.57 -1.23 -0.11
C LEU A 453 -7.43 -2.05 -1.09
N CYS A 454 -7.19 -1.97 -2.40
CA CYS A 454 -8.10 -2.58 -3.37
C CYS A 454 -7.87 -4.08 -3.57
N TYR A 455 -6.62 -4.56 -3.52
CA TYR A 455 -6.27 -5.95 -3.83
C TYR A 455 -6.21 -6.85 -2.60
N VAL A 456 -5.79 -6.32 -1.44
CA VAL A 456 -5.68 -7.12 -0.21
C VAL A 456 -6.99 -7.05 0.58
N SER A 457 -7.40 -5.85 1.00
CA SER A 457 -8.59 -5.71 1.87
C SER A 457 -9.93 -5.74 1.11
N PHE A 458 -10.09 -4.95 0.05
CA PHE A 458 -11.38 -4.77 -0.65
C PHE A 458 -11.50 -5.52 -1.99
N TYR A 459 -10.87 -6.69 -2.15
CA TYR A 459 -10.81 -7.41 -3.43
C TYR A 459 -12.18 -7.61 -4.10
N ASN A 460 -13.16 -8.14 -3.36
CA ASN A 460 -14.51 -8.41 -3.91
C ASN A 460 -15.27 -7.14 -4.31
N ILE A 461 -15.10 -6.05 -3.55
CA ILE A 461 -15.75 -4.77 -3.87
C ILE A 461 -15.05 -4.16 -5.09
N PHE A 462 -13.73 -4.26 -5.18
CA PHE A 462 -12.96 -3.75 -6.31
C PHE A 462 -13.41 -4.38 -7.63
N ASP A 463 -13.64 -5.69 -7.69
CA ASP A 463 -14.13 -6.39 -8.89
C ASP A 463 -15.45 -5.79 -9.40
N SER A 464 -16.35 -5.37 -8.50
CA SER A 464 -17.61 -4.71 -8.88
C SER A 464 -17.42 -3.29 -9.43
N TYR A 465 -16.40 -2.56 -8.98
CA TYR A 465 -16.12 -1.18 -9.37
C TYR A 465 -15.03 -1.04 -10.44
N GLN A 466 -14.43 -2.14 -10.89
CA GLN A 466 -13.42 -2.19 -11.95
C GLN A 466 -13.72 -1.32 -13.19
N PRO A 467 -14.93 -1.30 -13.79
CA PRO A 467 -15.20 -0.46 -14.96
C PRO A 467 -15.09 1.04 -14.67
N PHE A 468 -15.36 1.48 -13.44
CA PHE A 468 -15.18 2.88 -13.05
C PHE A 468 -13.70 3.25 -13.05
N PHE A 469 -12.82 2.41 -12.50
CA PHE A 469 -11.37 2.66 -12.54
C PHE A 469 -10.85 2.78 -13.98
N PHE A 470 -11.31 1.91 -14.88
CA PHE A 470 -11.00 2.04 -16.31
C PHE A 470 -11.45 3.39 -16.88
N LEU A 471 -12.67 3.83 -16.57
CA LEU A 471 -13.20 5.11 -17.05
C LEU A 471 -12.39 6.31 -16.52
N LEU A 472 -12.02 6.32 -15.23
CA LEU A 472 -11.15 7.35 -14.65
C LEU A 472 -9.74 7.34 -15.26
N SER A 473 -9.19 6.15 -15.54
CA SER A 473 -7.89 6.02 -16.20
C SER A 473 -7.92 6.61 -17.62
N LEU A 474 -8.98 6.35 -18.38
CA LEU A 474 -9.16 6.90 -19.72
C LEU A 474 -9.37 8.41 -19.69
N ALA A 475 -10.16 8.92 -18.75
CA ALA A 475 -10.39 10.36 -18.58
C ALA A 475 -9.09 11.11 -18.24
N SER A 476 -8.23 10.55 -17.40
CA SER A 476 -6.94 11.16 -17.07
C SER A 476 -5.94 11.13 -18.22
N VAL A 477 -5.88 10.02 -18.98
CA VAL A 477 -5.08 9.95 -20.21
C VAL A 477 -5.59 10.97 -21.24
N PHE A 478 -6.91 11.11 -21.41
CA PHE A 478 -7.54 12.08 -22.30
C PHE A 478 -7.17 13.53 -21.94
N VAL A 479 -7.36 13.90 -20.67
CA VAL A 479 -7.06 15.25 -20.18
C VAL A 479 -5.57 15.56 -20.28
N GLY A 480 -4.70 14.60 -19.94
CA GLY A 480 -3.26 14.77 -20.09
C GLY A 480 -2.82 14.99 -21.54
N ALA A 481 -3.40 14.22 -22.48
CA ALA A 481 -3.06 14.30 -23.89
C ALA A 481 -3.50 15.64 -24.53
N LEU A 482 -4.76 16.05 -24.34
CA LEU A 482 -5.28 17.28 -24.94
C LEU A 482 -4.78 18.53 -24.23
N GLY A 483 -4.79 18.53 -22.89
CA GLY A 483 -4.39 19.68 -22.10
C GLY A 483 -2.94 20.09 -22.35
N GLY A 484 -2.04 19.12 -22.56
CA GLY A 484 -0.62 19.37 -22.86
C GLY A 484 -0.36 20.05 -24.21
N LEU A 485 -1.25 19.90 -25.20
CA LEU A 485 -1.06 20.49 -26.53
C LEU A 485 -1.09 22.01 -26.52
N GLU A 486 -1.98 22.62 -25.73
CA GLU A 486 -2.15 24.07 -25.72
C GLU A 486 -1.07 24.79 -24.92
N GLN A 487 -0.41 24.09 -23.99
CA GLN A 487 0.49 24.73 -23.03
C GLN A 487 1.77 25.28 -23.66
N ARG A 488 2.11 26.50 -23.23
CA ARG A 488 3.36 27.19 -23.58
C ARG A 488 4.41 27.19 -22.47
N LYS A 489 3.97 27.13 -21.22
CA LYS A 489 4.85 27.11 -20.05
C LYS A 489 5.31 25.67 -19.81
N LEU A 490 6.60 25.51 -19.54
CA LEU A 490 7.18 24.18 -19.42
C LEU A 490 6.71 23.45 -18.14
N LYS A 491 6.52 24.16 -17.03
CA LYS A 491 5.98 23.55 -15.79
C LYS A 491 4.54 23.04 -15.95
N THR A 492 3.66 23.83 -16.57
CA THR A 492 2.25 23.41 -16.76
C THR A 492 2.15 22.26 -17.73
N LEU A 493 2.98 22.25 -18.79
CA LEU A 493 3.10 21.11 -19.69
C LEU A 493 3.51 19.84 -18.93
N LEU A 494 4.46 19.94 -17.99
CA LEU A 494 4.83 18.80 -17.15
C LEU A 494 3.71 18.37 -16.20
N ALA A 495 2.94 19.31 -15.65
CA ALA A 495 1.77 18.98 -14.84
C ALA A 495 0.76 18.12 -15.63
N TYR A 496 0.41 18.54 -16.85
CA TYR A 496 -0.45 17.73 -17.75
C TYR A 496 0.16 16.39 -18.11
N SER A 497 1.47 16.33 -18.37
CA SER A 497 2.12 15.04 -18.59
C SER A 497 1.99 14.12 -17.37
N SER A 498 2.15 14.68 -16.18
CA SER A 498 2.10 13.92 -14.93
C SER A 498 0.70 13.33 -14.66
N ILE A 499 -0.36 14.03 -15.11
CA ILE A 499 -1.76 13.56 -15.08
C ILE A 499 -1.97 12.44 -16.10
N GLY A 500 -1.40 12.57 -17.31
CA GLY A 500 -1.45 11.50 -18.31
C GLY A 500 -0.71 10.24 -17.86
N HIS A 501 0.45 10.39 -17.25
CA HIS A 501 1.25 9.26 -16.71
C HIS A 501 0.58 8.57 -15.53
N THR A 502 -0.08 9.30 -14.63
CA THR A 502 -0.90 8.67 -13.57
C THR A 502 -2.10 7.94 -14.15
N GLY A 503 -2.66 8.43 -15.27
CA GLY A 503 -3.70 7.72 -16.02
C GLY A 503 -3.23 6.37 -16.58
N TYR A 504 -2.05 6.30 -17.19
CA TYR A 504 -1.50 5.02 -17.65
C TYR A 504 -1.18 4.05 -16.50
N LEU A 505 -0.71 4.56 -15.35
CA LEU A 505 -0.54 3.74 -14.14
C LEU A 505 -1.88 3.17 -13.66
N MET A 506 -2.91 4.02 -13.60
CA MET A 506 -4.26 3.60 -13.23
C MET A 506 -4.88 2.60 -14.21
N LEU A 507 -4.55 2.70 -15.50
CA LEU A 507 -5.03 1.79 -16.53
C LEU A 507 -4.50 0.36 -16.33
N SER A 508 -3.24 0.22 -15.89
CA SER A 508 -2.68 -1.09 -15.51
C SER A 508 -3.29 -1.61 -14.21
N PHE A 509 -3.47 -0.72 -13.22
CA PHE A 509 -4.10 -1.03 -11.94
C PHE A 509 -5.53 -1.55 -12.08
N SER A 510 -6.31 -1.00 -13.01
CA SER A 510 -7.71 -1.39 -13.22
C SER A 510 -7.89 -2.82 -13.74
N THR A 511 -6.85 -3.55 -14.11
CA THR A 511 -6.98 -4.90 -14.68
C THR A 511 -7.34 -5.99 -13.67
N GLY A 512 -7.16 -5.79 -12.36
CA GLY A 512 -7.46 -6.80 -11.34
C GLY A 512 -6.47 -7.96 -11.28
N ASN A 513 -5.41 -7.94 -12.09
CA ASN A 513 -4.48 -9.06 -12.22
C ASN A 513 -3.09 -8.72 -11.64
N VAL A 514 -2.39 -9.75 -11.14
CA VAL A 514 -1.00 -9.62 -10.64
C VAL A 514 -0.07 -9.06 -11.72
N GLU A 515 -0.22 -9.49 -12.99
CA GLU A 515 0.56 -8.93 -14.10
C GLU A 515 0.33 -7.42 -14.29
N GLY A 516 -0.89 -6.94 -14.08
CA GLY A 516 -1.23 -5.53 -14.16
C GLY A 516 -0.56 -4.71 -13.07
N MET A 517 -0.53 -5.24 -11.85
CA MET A 517 0.16 -4.62 -10.73
C MET A 517 1.67 -4.57 -10.92
N GLN A 518 2.24 -5.66 -11.45
CA GLN A 518 3.66 -5.71 -11.80
C GLN A 518 4.02 -4.61 -12.81
N MET A 519 3.25 -4.50 -13.90
CA MET A 519 3.50 -3.50 -14.94
C MET A 519 3.28 -2.07 -14.43
N MET A 520 2.35 -1.86 -13.50
CA MET A 520 2.15 -0.57 -12.86
C MET A 520 3.41 -0.11 -12.12
N PHE A 521 3.97 -0.92 -11.21
CA PHE A 521 5.17 -0.53 -10.46
C PHE A 521 6.42 -0.46 -11.34
N TYR A 522 6.56 -1.36 -12.31
CA TYR A 522 7.59 -1.28 -13.34
C TYR A 522 7.58 0.09 -14.05
N TYR A 523 6.40 0.52 -14.52
CA TYR A 523 6.26 1.82 -15.19
C TYR A 523 6.47 3.00 -14.24
N LEU A 524 6.04 2.88 -12.98
CA LEU A 524 6.21 3.92 -11.99
C LEU A 524 7.70 4.22 -11.78
N VAL A 525 8.56 3.20 -11.60
CA VAL A 525 10.00 3.43 -11.44
C VAL A 525 10.62 4.10 -12.67
N ILE A 526 10.19 3.72 -13.88
CA ILE A 526 10.67 4.34 -15.12
C ILE A 526 10.23 5.80 -15.22
N TYR A 527 8.99 6.10 -14.83
CA TYR A 527 8.49 7.46 -14.72
C TYR A 527 9.29 8.29 -13.70
N MET A 528 9.68 7.69 -12.57
CA MET A 528 10.48 8.35 -11.54
C MET A 528 11.88 8.71 -12.04
N ILE A 529 12.56 7.77 -12.69
CA ILE A 529 13.91 7.99 -13.24
C ILE A 529 13.87 9.04 -14.35
N SER A 530 12.91 8.94 -15.28
CA SER A 530 12.76 9.92 -16.37
C SER A 530 12.37 11.31 -15.85
N GLY A 531 11.50 11.38 -14.85
CA GLY A 531 11.11 12.61 -14.16
C GLY A 531 12.30 13.28 -13.45
N LEU A 532 13.09 12.52 -12.69
CA LEU A 532 14.32 13.03 -12.05
C LEU A 532 15.31 13.56 -13.09
N CYS A 533 15.49 12.83 -14.20
CA CYS A 533 16.39 13.25 -15.26
C CYS A 533 15.92 14.56 -15.90
N PHE A 534 14.63 14.67 -16.24
CA PHE A 534 14.06 15.91 -16.77
C PHE A 534 14.21 17.08 -15.79
N TRP A 535 13.83 16.90 -14.53
CA TRP A 535 13.91 17.95 -13.52
C TRP A 535 15.36 18.34 -13.19
N SER A 536 16.31 17.40 -13.27
CA SER A 536 17.74 17.71 -13.09
C SER A 536 18.23 18.69 -14.18
N VAL A 537 17.89 18.43 -15.45
CA VAL A 537 18.20 19.32 -16.56
C VAL A 537 17.49 20.66 -16.37
N TYR A 538 16.19 20.62 -16.04
CA TYR A 538 15.41 21.83 -15.80
C TYR A 538 16.01 22.70 -14.69
N LEU A 539 16.41 22.13 -13.55
CA LEU A 539 17.00 22.88 -12.43
C LEU A 539 18.40 23.43 -12.77
N PHE A 540 19.21 22.66 -13.49
CA PHE A 540 20.57 23.07 -13.83
C PHE A 540 20.65 24.08 -14.98
N LEU A 541 19.60 24.21 -15.79
CA LEU A 541 19.51 25.23 -16.83
C LEU A 541 19.53 26.64 -16.24
N ARG A 542 20.71 27.27 -16.27
CA ARG A 542 20.89 28.65 -15.84
C ARG A 542 21.21 29.54 -17.03
N GLN A 543 20.35 30.51 -17.25
CA GLN A 543 20.57 31.54 -18.24
C GLN A 543 21.70 32.48 -17.81
N LYS A 544 22.57 32.87 -18.73
CA LYS A 544 23.51 33.99 -18.54
C LYS A 544 22.68 35.26 -18.41
N ARG A 545 22.52 35.73 -17.17
CA ARG A 545 21.60 36.83 -16.83
C ARG A 545 22.15 38.15 -17.38
N ASN A 546 21.37 38.81 -18.24
CA ASN A 546 21.52 40.25 -18.43
C ASN A 546 20.78 40.96 -17.29
N PHE A 547 21.40 41.97 -16.69
CA PHE A 547 20.95 42.71 -15.51
C PHE A 547 19.49 43.23 -15.57
N TYR A 548 18.89 43.30 -16.75
CA TYR A 548 17.63 43.99 -17.02
C TYR A 548 16.36 43.12 -17.01
N PHE A 549 16.45 41.78 -17.07
CA PHE A 549 15.26 40.92 -17.11
C PHE A 549 15.19 39.93 -15.95
N ASN A 550 14.32 40.22 -14.98
CA ASN A 550 13.95 39.33 -13.87
C ASN A 550 12.84 38.34 -14.25
N LYS A 551 12.80 37.80 -15.48
CA LYS A 551 11.87 36.71 -15.80
C LYS A 551 12.51 35.37 -15.43
N SER A 552 11.96 34.72 -14.40
CA SER A 552 12.37 33.39 -13.91
C SER A 552 11.66 32.22 -14.61
N ASN A 553 10.63 32.52 -15.41
CA ASN A 553 9.78 31.49 -16.00
C ASN A 553 10.34 31.06 -17.35
N LYS A 554 10.73 29.78 -17.43
CA LYS A 554 11.25 29.14 -18.63
C LYS A 554 10.07 28.78 -19.54
N GLU A 555 9.81 29.62 -20.52
CA GLU A 555 8.87 29.32 -21.60
C GLU A 555 9.51 28.32 -22.57
N LEU A 556 8.69 27.60 -23.36
CA LEU A 556 9.21 26.67 -24.38
C LEU A 556 10.22 27.36 -25.32
N GLY A 557 9.95 28.60 -25.72
CA GLY A 557 10.82 29.37 -26.62
C GLY A 557 12.17 29.77 -26.03
N ASP A 558 12.36 29.68 -24.70
CA ASP A 558 13.67 29.96 -24.09
C ASP A 558 14.69 28.85 -24.41
N LEU A 559 14.24 27.64 -24.75
CA LEU A 559 15.08 26.47 -24.95
C LEU A 559 15.75 26.41 -26.34
N VAL A 560 15.43 27.33 -27.26
CA VAL A 560 15.88 27.29 -28.67
C VAL A 560 17.41 27.21 -28.80
N LEU A 561 18.16 28.00 -28.01
CA LEU A 561 19.63 28.05 -28.10
C LEU A 561 20.35 27.04 -27.18
N LEU A 562 19.64 26.07 -26.63
CA LEU A 562 20.23 25.09 -25.71
C LEU A 562 21.21 24.16 -26.45
N LYS A 563 20.89 23.75 -27.69
CA LYS A 563 21.77 22.92 -28.52
C LYS A 563 23.09 23.59 -28.85
N GLU A 564 23.08 24.89 -29.17
CA GLU A 564 24.29 25.63 -29.52
C GLU A 564 25.17 25.91 -28.31
N SER A 565 24.56 26.18 -27.15
CA SER A 565 25.30 26.47 -25.91
C SER A 565 25.83 25.22 -25.22
N ASN A 566 25.00 24.17 -25.09
CA ASN A 566 25.33 22.93 -24.39
C ASN A 566 24.73 21.72 -25.16
N PRO A 567 25.41 21.21 -26.20
CA PRO A 567 24.86 20.16 -27.07
C PRO A 567 24.57 18.86 -26.32
N MET A 568 25.39 18.50 -25.32
CA MET A 568 25.18 17.30 -24.52
C MET A 568 23.93 17.40 -23.64
N LEU A 569 23.63 18.58 -23.11
CA LEU A 569 22.43 18.78 -22.30
C LEU A 569 21.16 18.69 -23.17
N ALA A 570 21.23 19.21 -24.41
CA ALA A 570 20.15 19.08 -25.38
C ALA A 570 19.87 17.62 -25.72
N LEU A 571 20.94 16.83 -25.90
CA LEU A 571 20.85 15.40 -26.18
C LEU A 571 20.21 14.65 -25.02
N ILE A 572 20.64 14.91 -23.78
CA ILE A 572 20.06 14.26 -22.60
C ILE A 572 18.58 14.64 -22.45
N LEU A 573 18.24 15.92 -22.60
CA LEU A 573 16.85 16.36 -22.57
C LEU A 573 16.02 15.66 -23.65
N ALA A 574 16.54 15.49 -24.86
CA ALA A 574 15.87 14.75 -25.93
C ALA A 574 15.65 13.27 -25.57
N ILE A 575 16.66 12.58 -25.03
CA ILE A 575 16.53 11.19 -24.55
C ILE A 575 15.43 11.07 -23.48
N THR A 576 15.40 12.00 -22.52
CA THR A 576 14.36 11.99 -21.49
C THR A 576 12.96 12.21 -22.08
N LEU A 577 12.81 13.15 -23.01
CA LEU A 577 11.53 13.45 -23.64
C LEU A 577 11.03 12.28 -24.50
N PHE A 578 11.93 11.60 -25.21
CA PHE A 578 11.56 10.39 -25.94
C PHE A 578 11.19 9.23 -24.99
N SER A 579 11.84 9.11 -23.82
CA SER A 579 11.44 8.15 -22.79
C SER A 579 10.03 8.45 -22.28
N ILE A 580 9.74 9.70 -21.94
CA ILE A 580 8.43 10.10 -21.41
C ILE A 580 7.34 9.93 -22.49
N ALA A 581 7.63 10.30 -23.75
CA ALA A 581 6.74 10.09 -24.88
C ALA A 581 6.45 8.59 -25.12
N GLY A 582 7.44 7.73 -24.87
CA GLY A 582 7.36 6.30 -25.18
C GLY A 582 7.58 6.03 -26.66
N ILE A 583 8.66 6.59 -27.23
CA ILE A 583 9.06 6.35 -28.62
C ILE A 583 10.13 5.23 -28.65
N PRO A 584 10.00 4.22 -29.54
CA PRO A 584 11.03 3.19 -29.69
C PRO A 584 12.37 3.83 -30.12
N PRO A 585 13.53 3.43 -29.56
CA PRO A 585 13.81 2.23 -28.76
C PRO A 585 13.76 2.39 -27.22
N ILE A 586 13.37 3.54 -26.67
CA ILE A 586 13.64 3.86 -25.25
C ILE A 586 12.72 3.11 -24.27
N VAL A 587 13.18 2.92 -23.03
CA VAL A 587 12.50 2.19 -21.93
C VAL A 587 11.03 2.54 -21.73
N GLY A 588 10.67 3.83 -21.82
CA GLY A 588 9.29 4.23 -21.62
C GLY A 588 8.32 3.63 -22.66
N PHE A 589 8.82 3.27 -23.85
CA PHE A 589 8.04 2.52 -24.84
C PHE A 589 7.77 1.09 -24.37
N LEU A 590 8.79 0.38 -23.88
CA LEU A 590 8.65 -1.00 -23.36
C LEU A 590 7.63 -1.06 -22.22
N ALA A 591 7.67 -0.10 -21.31
CA ALA A 591 6.73 -0.04 -20.21
C ALA A 591 5.29 0.24 -20.64
N LYS A 592 5.08 1.18 -21.57
CA LYS A 592 3.73 1.46 -22.11
C LYS A 592 3.16 0.27 -22.88
N ILE A 593 3.99 -0.45 -23.65
CA ILE A 593 3.55 -1.68 -24.31
C ILE A 593 3.06 -2.68 -23.27
N GLY A 594 3.82 -2.92 -22.21
CA GLY A 594 3.42 -3.89 -21.20
C GLY A 594 2.12 -3.50 -20.48
N ILE A 595 1.87 -2.20 -20.24
CA ILE A 595 0.58 -1.72 -19.73
C ILE A 595 -0.57 -2.01 -20.73
N PHE A 596 -0.37 -1.77 -22.02
CA PHE A 596 -1.42 -2.06 -23.00
C PHE A 596 -1.67 -3.56 -23.16
N LEU A 597 -0.62 -4.39 -23.06
CA LEU A 597 -0.75 -5.84 -23.10
C LEU A 597 -1.58 -6.38 -21.93
N THR A 598 -1.39 -5.87 -20.71
CA THR A 598 -2.19 -6.30 -19.54
C THR A 598 -3.66 -5.93 -19.68
N VAL A 599 -3.97 -4.75 -20.23
CA VAL A 599 -5.36 -4.33 -20.48
C VAL A 599 -6.03 -5.11 -21.61
N ILE A 600 -5.28 -5.47 -22.65
CA ILE A 600 -5.79 -6.35 -23.71
C ILE A 600 -6.08 -7.75 -23.15
N LYS A 601 -5.25 -8.25 -22.24
CA LYS A 601 -5.49 -9.53 -21.54
C LYS A 601 -6.72 -9.49 -20.65
N SER A 602 -7.04 -8.34 -20.03
CA SER A 602 -8.26 -8.16 -19.21
C SER A 602 -9.53 -7.90 -20.03
N SER A 603 -9.55 -8.23 -21.33
CA SER A 603 -10.67 -8.06 -22.27
C SER A 603 -11.15 -6.62 -22.56
N ALA A 604 -10.46 -5.60 -22.04
CA ALA A 604 -10.83 -4.19 -22.18
C ALA A 604 -10.29 -3.56 -23.49
N TYR A 605 -10.65 -4.13 -24.64
CA TYR A 605 -10.10 -3.76 -25.95
C TYR A 605 -10.36 -2.29 -26.34
N LEU A 606 -11.56 -1.77 -26.08
CA LEU A 606 -11.93 -0.39 -26.45
C LEU A 606 -11.09 0.64 -25.70
N ILE A 607 -10.84 0.40 -24.40
CA ILE A 607 -10.04 1.27 -23.55
C ILE A 607 -8.57 1.23 -23.98
N ALA A 608 -8.05 0.04 -24.34
CA ALA A 608 -6.70 -0.09 -24.89
C ALA A 608 -6.53 0.71 -26.19
N VAL A 609 -7.46 0.59 -27.14
CA VAL A 609 -7.38 1.32 -28.42
C VAL A 609 -7.43 2.84 -28.20
N LEU A 610 -8.37 3.34 -27.38
CA LEU A 610 -8.47 4.77 -27.09
C LEU A 610 -7.24 5.32 -26.36
N SER A 611 -6.71 4.57 -25.38
CA SER A 611 -5.51 4.99 -24.65
C SER A 611 -4.26 5.01 -25.55
N ILE A 612 -4.13 4.08 -26.49
CA ILE A 612 -3.07 4.12 -27.52
C ILE A 612 -3.23 5.38 -28.40
N LEU A 613 -4.45 5.70 -28.86
CA LEU A 613 -4.68 6.91 -29.66
C LEU A 613 -4.30 8.20 -28.91
N PHE A 614 -4.71 8.32 -27.64
CA PHE A 614 -4.30 9.46 -26.81
C PHE A 614 -2.80 9.48 -26.52
N SER A 615 -2.15 8.32 -26.46
CA SER A 615 -0.69 8.25 -26.36
C SER A 615 -0.01 8.87 -27.57
N VAL A 616 -0.48 8.58 -28.79
CA VAL A 616 0.02 9.19 -30.03
C VAL A 616 -0.18 10.71 -30.00
N ILE A 617 -1.36 11.18 -29.59
CA ILE A 617 -1.63 12.62 -29.45
C ILE A 617 -0.65 13.26 -28.46
N SER A 618 -0.38 12.59 -27.32
CA SER A 618 0.57 13.09 -26.33
C SER A 618 2.01 13.17 -26.87
N THR A 619 2.42 12.25 -27.75
CA THR A 619 3.77 12.28 -28.35
C THR A 619 4.03 13.57 -29.13
N PHE A 620 3.00 14.19 -29.69
CA PHE A 620 3.13 15.43 -30.46
C PHE A 620 3.72 16.58 -29.64
N TYR A 621 3.28 16.80 -28.39
CA TYR A 621 3.81 17.92 -27.60
C TYR A 621 5.24 17.67 -27.10
N TYR A 622 5.66 16.41 -26.93
CA TYR A 622 7.07 16.08 -26.65
C TYR A 622 7.95 16.30 -27.88
N ILE A 623 7.51 15.83 -29.05
CA ILE A 623 8.21 16.05 -30.32
C ILE A 623 8.28 17.54 -30.63
N ARG A 624 7.24 18.32 -30.33
CA ARG A 624 7.26 19.78 -30.43
C ARG A 624 8.39 20.39 -29.60
N LEU A 625 8.62 19.93 -28.38
CA LEU A 625 9.71 20.43 -27.54
C LEU A 625 11.08 20.08 -28.14
N ILE A 626 11.23 18.88 -28.70
CA ILE A 626 12.45 18.46 -29.40
C ILE A 626 12.67 19.27 -30.68
N LYS A 627 11.59 19.60 -31.41
CA LYS A 627 11.63 20.47 -32.58
C LYS A 627 12.21 21.84 -32.22
N ILE A 628 11.70 22.45 -31.14
CA ILE A 628 12.16 23.74 -30.62
C ILE A 628 13.65 23.67 -30.23
N LEU A 629 14.09 22.57 -29.62
CA LEU A 629 15.49 22.39 -29.20
C LEU A 629 16.49 22.28 -30.36
N TYR A 630 16.11 21.65 -31.48
CA TYR A 630 17.07 21.25 -32.52
C TYR A 630 16.94 21.97 -33.86
N PHE A 631 15.72 22.37 -34.23
CA PHE A 631 15.38 22.80 -35.58
C PHE A 631 14.93 24.27 -35.67
N GLU A 632 14.60 24.90 -34.55
CA GLU A 632 14.33 26.33 -34.55
C GLU A 632 15.64 27.11 -34.52
N ASN A 633 15.85 27.93 -35.56
CA ASN A 633 17.01 28.81 -35.63
C ASN A 633 16.58 30.20 -35.17
N SER A 634 17.19 30.70 -34.09
CA SER A 634 16.99 32.08 -33.63
C SER A 634 18.30 32.85 -33.69
N LEU A 635 18.30 34.04 -34.29
CA LEU A 635 19.50 34.87 -34.49
C LEU A 635 19.99 35.52 -33.19
N VAL A 636 19.08 35.75 -32.22
CA VAL A 636 19.38 36.33 -30.91
C VAL A 636 18.55 35.60 -29.87
N GLY A 637 19.20 35.10 -28.83
CA GLY A 637 18.52 34.42 -27.76
C GLY A 637 19.36 34.29 -26.50
N LYS A 638 18.81 33.56 -25.54
CA LYS A 638 19.32 33.45 -24.19
C LYS A 638 20.40 32.36 -24.12
N LEU A 639 21.66 32.76 -23.98
CA LEU A 639 22.76 31.80 -23.80
C LEU A 639 22.75 31.18 -22.41
N TYR A 640 23.03 29.88 -22.34
CA TYR A 640 23.16 29.14 -21.09
C TYR A 640 24.62 29.04 -20.65
N ILE A 641 24.81 28.97 -19.33
CA ILE A 641 26.15 28.81 -18.72
C ILE A 641 26.56 27.32 -18.84
N PRO A 642 27.86 27.02 -19.09
CA PRO A 642 28.34 25.65 -19.07
C PRO A 642 28.14 24.98 -17.70
N ILE A 643 27.99 23.67 -17.73
CA ILE A 643 27.67 22.85 -16.57
C ILE A 643 28.96 22.39 -15.88
N ASN A 644 29.00 22.44 -14.54
CA ASN A 644 30.12 21.91 -13.75
C ASN A 644 30.20 20.38 -13.80
N THR A 645 31.37 19.82 -13.48
CA THR A 645 31.63 18.36 -13.48
C THR A 645 30.63 17.58 -12.63
N GLN A 646 30.35 18.02 -11.39
CA GLN A 646 29.40 17.33 -10.49
C GLN A 646 27.98 17.26 -11.05
N LYS A 647 27.49 18.35 -11.66
CA LYS A 647 26.19 18.39 -12.34
C LYS A 647 26.16 17.43 -13.53
N SER A 648 27.24 17.43 -14.33
CA SER A 648 27.34 16.57 -15.51
C SER A 648 27.31 15.10 -15.13
N LEU A 649 27.99 14.71 -14.04
CA LEU A 649 27.99 13.34 -13.52
C LEU A 649 26.58 12.90 -13.13
N LEU A 650 25.87 13.70 -12.32
CA LEU A 650 24.50 13.38 -11.88
C LEU A 650 23.54 13.16 -13.06
N ILE A 651 23.53 14.09 -14.02
CA ILE A 651 22.67 13.95 -15.19
C ILE A 651 23.08 12.73 -16.02
N SER A 652 24.40 12.51 -16.22
CA SER A 652 24.88 11.40 -17.03
C SER A 652 24.50 10.04 -16.44
N VAL A 653 24.54 9.88 -15.12
CA VAL A 653 24.12 8.64 -14.45
C VAL A 653 22.63 8.36 -14.67
N LEU A 654 21.78 9.38 -14.56
CA LEU A 654 20.34 9.25 -14.81
C LEU A 654 20.01 8.99 -16.29
N ALA A 655 20.73 9.62 -17.22
CA ALA A 655 20.53 9.39 -18.63
C ALA A 655 21.03 8.00 -19.06
N LEU A 656 22.16 7.55 -18.51
CA LEU A 656 22.70 6.22 -18.73
C LEU A 656 21.78 5.14 -18.15
N SER A 657 21.19 5.34 -16.97
CA SER A 657 20.25 4.37 -16.41
C SER A 657 19.03 4.16 -17.30
N LEU A 658 18.52 5.21 -17.97
CA LEU A 658 17.47 5.08 -18.98
C LEU A 658 17.92 4.28 -20.21
N ILE A 659 19.18 4.33 -20.61
CA ILE A 659 19.67 3.54 -21.75
C ILE A 659 19.93 2.09 -21.34
N VAL A 660 20.52 1.86 -20.16
CA VAL A 660 20.82 0.52 -19.65
C VAL A 660 19.54 -0.28 -19.42
N LEU A 661 18.51 0.34 -18.84
CA LEU A 661 17.21 -0.31 -18.63
C LEU A 661 16.48 -0.68 -19.94
N CYS A 662 16.88 -0.08 -21.07
CA CYS A 662 16.32 -0.42 -22.39
C CYS A 662 16.91 -1.74 -22.89
N ILE A 663 18.21 -1.92 -22.67
CA ILE A 663 18.96 -3.10 -23.08
C ILE A 663 18.56 -4.29 -22.21
N ASP A 664 18.58 -4.12 -20.90
CA ASP A 664 18.31 -5.19 -19.92
C ASP A 664 17.14 -4.81 -18.98
N PRO A 665 15.87 -4.95 -19.43
CA PRO A 665 14.70 -4.68 -18.59
C PRO A 665 14.43 -5.78 -17.55
N THR A 666 15.13 -6.92 -17.65
CA THR A 666 14.82 -8.17 -16.93
C THR A 666 14.93 -8.05 -15.42
N ILE A 667 15.97 -7.36 -14.91
CA ILE A 667 16.21 -7.22 -13.47
C ILE A 667 15.04 -6.50 -12.81
N LEU A 668 14.65 -5.35 -13.34
CA LEU A 668 13.59 -4.53 -12.77
C LEU A 668 12.23 -5.24 -12.90
N TYR A 669 12.00 -5.93 -14.01
CA TYR A 669 10.79 -6.72 -14.23
C TYR A 669 10.64 -7.87 -13.22
N LEU A 670 11.70 -8.65 -12.98
CA LEU A 670 11.69 -9.79 -12.04
C LEU A 670 11.56 -9.34 -10.59
N VAL A 671 12.21 -8.24 -10.21
CA VAL A 671 12.08 -7.69 -8.85
C VAL A 671 10.63 -7.36 -8.55
N PHE A 672 9.95 -6.66 -9.46
CA PHE A 672 8.53 -6.33 -9.26
C PHE A 672 7.61 -7.53 -9.41
N TYR A 673 7.95 -8.53 -10.24
CA TYR A 673 7.20 -9.79 -10.30
C TYR A 673 7.16 -10.47 -8.94
N LYS A 674 8.34 -10.66 -8.33
CA LYS A 674 8.46 -11.25 -7.00
C LYS A 674 7.78 -10.38 -5.94
N ALA A 675 7.93 -9.06 -6.03
CA ALA A 675 7.29 -8.12 -5.10
C ALA A 675 5.77 -8.23 -5.13
N THR A 676 5.15 -8.29 -6.31
CA THR A 676 3.68 -8.38 -6.41
C THR A 676 3.12 -9.74 -6.03
N LEU A 677 3.89 -10.83 -6.19
CA LEU A 677 3.47 -12.16 -5.75
C LEU A 677 3.49 -12.31 -4.22
N LEU A 678 4.43 -11.66 -3.55
CA LEU A 678 4.60 -11.69 -2.09
C LEU A 678 3.96 -10.46 -1.42
N ALA A 679 2.93 -9.87 -2.04
CA ALA A 679 2.27 -8.66 -1.56
C ALA A 679 1.00 -8.93 -0.75
N GLY A 680 0.46 -10.15 -0.81
CA GLY A 680 -0.60 -10.68 0.04
C GLY A 680 -0.17 -12.05 0.56
#